data_AF-A0A838SH89-F1
#
_entry.id   AF-A0A838SH89-F1
#
_cell.length_a   1.000
_cell.length_b   1.000
_cell.length_c   1.000
_cell.angle_alpha   90.00
_cell.angle_beta   90.00
_cell.angle_gamma   90.00
#
_symmetry.space_group_name_H-M   'P 1'
#
loop_
_entity.id
_entity.type
_entity.pdbx_description
1 polymer ?
#
loop_
_entity_poly.entity_id
_entity_poly.type
_entity_poly.pdbx_seq_one_letter_code
_entity_poly.pdbx_strand_id
1 'polypeptide(L)'
;CEDYGLYGEEDADYGLRIQLQGLQNAYMEDEQVGLHLPAGRAAHIDGDTLKATDGIEEKTHAEYRAFKDESRRKNVEDIAKRNRQDYQTGVKPLYCSSAFVEESRKDPVCQNRPDESTRQKNQTDEKPKKVSPESTPYPSRERGRTVSVIASDSICGRIRLLQPLLAGERIWTKGAIVSDANIILGHITPPAGNGQVWVIQRTCLLDAADLANVQYQGTRLIHDCDDLLWNIPADNPNLRFLPPGKIEKMLRLMDQADCVTVSTEPIQADLKRRGINSIVLPNSLVRQDWEEFRPKRRVGSRPRIGWAGQANVHKGDTAILETIIEVLKDEVEWVFLGDAPRTASSPGVISEVYSMVDLAQYPKKMARLNLDLALAPLVPNEFNEAKSDIRILQYGILGYPVIGTDIFPHQEAPIFRLPHEPQAWIKAIRERIHDLDALEREGETLRQWVLAHRLIEHVLPKYEQAWLGREAIPCTQAPPSRVQVPPAPTYAPRNQVKLSFDCSIIIPVWNKVELTSQCLTHVAEVTEGCSYEVIVVDNASTDATQAFLSTLSGDVQVITNPENYGFAKACNQGAAAAKGRFLVFLNNDTIPKPGWLRALVNEVECHQDVAIVGSKLLYPNDTIQHAGVVFSKNCLTPYHIFRGAPGELQAVNVRREFQVVTAACMLIRREEFDAVGHFDEIYQNGFEDVDLCLKVGKRGKKVIYQPESVLYHLEHQTPGRKNPETERHNGMVLMERWASSIVVDEDFHAISAGYANRYHFRDGMLQPTLEALQSDMDTRSWKRVQQVQELLLRQRQDATQGLKGQDDRELRALLSEYREWPEDGEVLRWAAKLCQSLQLLDGERGFWKRTLSIGEDRAAREQLAKLALNVNDLSEATDHIQALLQFDPGNGAGHWLQGILLMQSQQCAEAARSFRRALQC
;
A
#
# COMPACT_ATOMS: atom_id res chain seq x y z
N CYS A 1 -37.35 20.75 6.16
CA CYS A 1 -36.46 19.63 5.83
C CYS A 1 -36.65 18.41 6.76
N GLU A 2 -37.83 18.18 7.33
CA GLU A 2 -38.06 17.05 8.25
C GLU A 2 -38.67 15.80 7.57
N ASP A 3 -39.03 15.87 6.27
CA ASP A 3 -39.76 14.79 5.59
C ASP A 3 -38.97 13.98 4.54
N TYR A 4 -37.66 14.21 4.38
CA TYR A 4 -36.93 13.63 3.22
C TYR A 4 -35.64 12.86 3.52
N GLY A 5 -35.29 12.57 4.77
CA GLY A 5 -34.34 11.50 5.10
C GLY A 5 -33.01 11.51 4.32
N LEU A 6 -32.44 12.68 4.04
CA LEU A 6 -31.16 12.85 3.37
C LEU A 6 -30.16 13.43 4.37
N TYR A 7 -29.28 12.61 4.95
CA TYR A 7 -27.97 13.06 5.45
C TYR A 7 -26.97 11.91 5.36
N GLY A 8 -25.87 12.13 4.62
CA GLY A 8 -24.78 11.14 4.52
C GLY A 8 -23.65 11.45 3.52
N GLU A 9 -23.83 12.35 2.54
CA GLU A 9 -22.77 12.63 1.55
C GLU A 9 -22.42 14.14 1.36
N GLU A 10 -23.01 15.08 2.10
CA GLU A 10 -22.73 16.53 1.91
C GLU A 10 -21.68 17.14 2.87
N ASP A 11 -21.24 16.45 3.93
CA ASP A 11 -20.36 17.06 4.95
C ASP A 11 -18.87 17.12 4.54
N ALA A 12 -18.40 16.20 3.69
CA ALA A 12 -16.99 16.19 3.28
C ALA A 12 -16.65 17.34 2.32
N ASP A 13 -17.56 17.66 1.40
CA ASP A 13 -17.30 18.65 0.35
C ASP A 13 -17.46 20.08 0.88
N TYR A 14 -18.39 20.32 1.82
CA TYR A 14 -18.51 21.61 2.51
C TYR A 14 -17.42 21.83 3.57
N GLY A 15 -17.04 20.79 4.31
CA GLY A 15 -15.90 20.84 5.24
C GLY A 15 -14.59 21.18 4.52
N LEU A 16 -14.38 20.60 3.33
CA LEU A 16 -13.24 20.93 2.48
C LEU A 16 -13.28 22.39 1.99
N ARG A 17 -14.46 22.92 1.61
CA ARG A 17 -14.63 24.32 1.18
C ARG A 17 -14.37 25.33 2.30
N ILE A 18 -14.73 25.02 3.55
CA ILE A 18 -14.45 25.86 4.73
C ILE A 18 -12.94 25.81 5.09
N GLN A 19 -12.32 24.64 5.00
CA GLN A 19 -10.88 24.47 5.20
C GLN A 19 -10.04 25.17 4.12
N LEU A 20 -10.49 25.14 2.86
CA LEU A 20 -9.87 25.84 1.73
C LEU A 20 -9.99 27.38 1.84
N GLN A 21 -10.85 27.90 2.72
CA GLN A 21 -10.96 29.32 3.07
C GLN A 21 -10.11 29.71 4.30
N GLY A 22 -9.35 28.78 4.89
CA GLY A 22 -8.38 29.04 5.96
C GLY A 22 -8.87 28.78 7.39
N LEU A 23 -10.05 28.18 7.59
CA LEU A 23 -10.59 27.84 8.91
C LEU A 23 -10.37 26.34 9.20
N GLN A 24 -9.15 25.98 9.62
CA GLN A 24 -8.72 24.59 9.74
C GLN A 24 -9.43 23.79 10.84
N ASN A 25 -10.14 24.44 11.76
CA ASN A 25 -10.79 23.79 12.90
C ASN A 25 -12.32 23.87 12.89
N ALA A 26 -12.98 24.28 11.81
CA ALA A 26 -14.44 24.47 11.79
C ALA A 26 -15.19 23.23 11.27
N TYR A 27 -16.39 22.98 11.81
CA TYR A 27 -17.38 22.01 11.32
C TYR A 27 -18.79 22.63 11.36
N MET A 28 -19.78 22.04 10.70
CA MET A 28 -21.18 22.48 10.78
C MET A 28 -22.05 21.36 11.34
N GLU A 29 -23.04 21.73 12.16
CA GLU A 29 -24.13 20.87 12.60
C GLU A 29 -25.43 21.68 12.43
N ASP A 30 -26.41 21.13 11.70
CA ASP A 30 -27.76 21.69 11.53
C ASP A 30 -27.79 23.21 11.27
N GLU A 31 -27.05 23.66 10.25
CA GLU A 31 -26.94 25.06 9.80
C GLU A 31 -26.16 26.03 10.72
N GLN A 32 -25.47 25.54 11.76
CA GLN A 32 -24.58 26.34 12.61
C GLN A 32 -23.11 25.92 12.51
N VAL A 33 -22.20 26.91 12.54
CA VAL A 33 -20.75 26.68 12.45
C VAL A 33 -20.13 26.51 13.85
N GLY A 34 -19.59 25.32 14.13
CA GLY A 34 -18.80 25.00 15.32
C GLY A 34 -17.29 24.93 15.05
N LEU A 35 -16.45 24.95 16.10
CA LEU A 35 -14.99 24.77 16.02
C LEU A 35 -14.51 23.61 16.91
N HIS A 36 -13.71 22.69 16.36
CA HIS A 36 -12.99 21.67 17.11
C HIS A 36 -11.82 22.28 17.91
N LEU A 37 -11.73 21.91 19.19
CA LEU A 37 -10.62 22.31 20.06
C LEU A 37 -9.47 21.28 20.01
N PRO A 38 -8.21 21.71 20.16
CA PRO A 38 -7.09 20.79 20.29
C PRO A 38 -7.28 19.98 21.59
N ALA A 39 -7.28 18.65 21.45
CA ALA A 39 -7.51 17.64 22.48
C ALA A 39 -8.95 17.11 22.70
N GLY A 40 -9.83 17.20 21.70
CA GLY A 40 -10.91 16.21 21.53
C GLY A 40 -12.16 16.35 22.39
N ARG A 41 -13.08 17.22 21.96
CA ARG A 41 -14.55 17.02 21.79
C ARG A 41 -15.13 18.34 21.24
N ALA A 42 -16.24 18.24 20.51
CA ALA A 42 -17.03 19.39 20.05
C ALA A 42 -17.69 20.09 21.25
N ALA A 43 -17.63 21.42 21.32
CA ALA A 43 -18.35 22.22 22.32
C ALA A 43 -19.20 23.29 21.62
N HIS A 44 -20.45 23.47 22.06
CA HIS A 44 -21.35 24.50 21.56
C HIS A 44 -20.82 25.89 21.94
N ILE A 45 -20.76 26.83 20.98
CA ILE A 45 -20.21 28.18 21.18
C ILE A 45 -21.35 29.20 21.02
N ASP A 46 -21.53 30.04 22.04
CA ASP A 46 -22.47 31.16 22.00
C ASP A 46 -21.99 32.22 20.99
N GLY A 47 -22.83 32.52 19.99
CA GLY A 47 -22.46 33.34 18.83
C GLY A 47 -22.24 34.83 19.13
N ASP A 48 -22.74 35.35 20.25
CA ASP A 48 -22.63 36.76 20.63
C ASP A 48 -21.48 37.01 21.62
N THR A 49 -21.23 36.06 22.52
CA THR A 49 -20.21 36.18 23.58
C THR A 49 -18.93 35.38 23.31
N LEU A 50 -18.97 34.47 22.33
CA LEU A 50 -17.89 33.56 21.93
C LEU A 50 -17.41 32.61 23.05
N LYS A 51 -18.29 32.28 24.00
CA LYS A 51 -18.02 31.34 25.10
C LYS A 51 -18.52 29.94 24.76
N ALA A 52 -17.74 28.92 25.12
CA ALA A 52 -18.17 27.52 25.02
C ALA A 52 -19.10 27.16 26.20
N THR A 53 -20.20 26.45 25.95
CA THR A 53 -21.19 26.03 26.95
C THR A 53 -21.24 24.51 27.09
N ASP A 54 -20.31 23.94 27.86
CA ASP A 54 -20.38 22.55 28.32
C ASP A 54 -20.28 22.48 29.87
N GLY A 55 -21.22 21.76 30.49
CA GLY A 55 -21.43 21.80 31.95
C GLY A 55 -20.40 21.02 32.78
N ILE A 56 -19.47 20.29 32.16
CA ILE A 56 -18.50 19.43 32.86
C ILE A 56 -17.17 20.14 33.10
N GLU A 57 -16.73 21.03 32.20
CA GLU A 57 -15.44 21.73 32.29
C GLU A 57 -15.45 22.92 33.29
N GLU A 58 -16.63 23.43 33.65
CA GLU A 58 -16.79 24.57 34.58
C GLU A 58 -16.22 24.34 35.98
N LYS A 59 -16.08 23.09 36.41
CA LYS A 59 -15.69 22.77 37.79
C LYS A 59 -14.20 22.46 37.97
N THR A 60 -13.45 22.29 36.88
CA THR A 60 -12.15 21.59 36.96
C THR A 60 -10.92 22.49 36.71
N HIS A 61 -10.96 23.45 35.77
CA HIS A 61 -9.79 24.30 35.46
C HIS A 61 -10.12 25.71 34.91
N ALA A 62 -10.32 26.68 35.81
CA ALA A 62 -10.68 28.06 35.43
C ALA A 62 -9.60 28.83 34.65
N GLU A 63 -8.32 28.64 34.97
CA GLU A 63 -7.20 29.36 34.33
C GLU A 63 -6.93 28.89 32.90
N TYR A 64 -7.11 27.59 32.62
CA TYR A 64 -6.97 27.02 31.29
C TYR A 64 -8.06 27.53 30.33
N ARG A 65 -9.28 27.75 30.85
CA ARG A 65 -10.39 28.34 30.09
C ARG A 65 -10.13 29.81 29.74
N ALA A 66 -9.62 30.60 30.69
CA ALA A 66 -9.29 32.01 30.46
C ALA A 66 -8.24 32.20 29.34
N PHE A 67 -7.19 31.36 29.31
CA PHE A 67 -6.18 31.35 28.26
C PHE A 67 -6.75 31.00 26.87
N LYS A 68 -7.65 30.01 26.78
CA LYS A 68 -8.33 29.65 25.52
C LYS A 68 -9.26 30.77 25.03
N ASP A 69 -10.01 31.41 25.92
CA ASP A 69 -10.90 32.53 25.56
C ASP A 69 -10.13 33.76 25.06
N GLU A 70 -8.96 34.04 25.63
CA GLU A 70 -8.09 35.13 25.16
C GLU A 70 -7.45 34.84 23.79
N SER A 71 -7.07 33.59 23.53
CA SER A 71 -6.60 33.15 22.20
C SER A 71 -7.69 33.20 21.12
N ARG A 72 -8.97 32.99 21.49
CA ARG A 72 -10.12 33.11 20.58
C ARG A 72 -10.38 34.56 20.19
N ARG A 73 -10.32 35.51 21.14
CA ARG A 73 -10.50 36.95 20.87
C ARG A 73 -9.44 37.51 19.92
N LYS A 74 -8.19 37.04 20.02
CA LYS A 74 -7.09 37.50 19.16
C LYS A 74 -7.17 37.06 17.69
N ASN A 75 -7.94 36.01 17.35
CA ASN A 75 -7.93 35.41 16.00
C ASN A 75 -9.15 35.71 15.12
N VAL A 76 -10.23 36.30 15.66
CA VAL A 76 -11.53 36.37 14.95
C VAL A 76 -11.95 37.77 14.49
N GLU A 77 -11.36 38.86 15.02
CA GLU A 77 -11.93 40.20 14.80
C GLU A 77 -11.76 40.79 13.39
N ASP A 78 -10.69 40.50 12.64
CA ASP A 78 -10.45 41.12 11.32
C ASP A 78 -10.99 40.32 10.13
N ILE A 79 -10.89 38.99 10.17
CA ILE A 79 -11.19 38.13 9.02
C ILE A 79 -12.71 37.95 8.84
N ALA A 80 -13.44 37.73 9.93
CA ALA A 80 -14.89 37.56 9.88
C ALA A 80 -15.62 38.85 9.49
N LYS A 81 -15.10 40.01 9.95
CA LYS A 81 -15.67 41.33 9.67
C LYS A 81 -15.46 41.73 8.21
N ARG A 82 -14.25 41.47 7.66
CA ARG A 82 -13.90 41.73 6.26
C ARG A 82 -14.70 40.84 5.29
N ASN A 83 -14.82 39.55 5.59
CA ASN A 83 -15.57 38.62 4.75
C ASN A 83 -17.08 38.87 4.78
N ARG A 84 -17.63 39.30 5.93
CA ARG A 84 -19.03 39.72 6.03
C ARG A 84 -19.30 41.00 5.25
N GLN A 85 -18.36 41.95 5.28
CA GLN A 85 -18.45 43.20 4.52
C GLN A 85 -18.38 42.94 3.01
N ASP A 86 -17.45 42.11 2.54
CA ASP A 86 -17.30 41.76 1.11
C ASP A 86 -18.52 41.00 0.55
N TYR A 87 -19.19 40.22 1.39
CA TYR A 87 -20.45 39.55 1.07
C TYR A 87 -21.62 40.55 1.00
N GLN A 88 -21.75 41.44 1.97
CA GLN A 88 -22.80 42.46 2.02
C GLN A 88 -22.67 43.53 0.93
N THR A 89 -21.44 43.81 0.47
CA THR A 89 -21.19 44.75 -0.64
C THR A 89 -21.19 44.08 -2.00
N GLY A 90 -21.49 42.77 -2.08
CA GLY A 90 -21.60 42.03 -3.34
C GLY A 90 -20.28 41.81 -4.08
N VAL A 91 -19.13 42.01 -3.42
CA VAL A 91 -17.80 41.85 -4.01
C VAL A 91 -17.47 40.35 -4.21
N LYS A 92 -18.12 39.45 -3.46
CA LYS A 92 -18.09 38.00 -3.70
C LYS A 92 -19.50 37.38 -3.67
N PRO A 93 -19.98 36.76 -4.76
CA PRO A 93 -21.26 36.07 -4.76
C PRO A 93 -21.12 34.64 -4.21
N LEU A 94 -22.15 34.16 -3.49
CA LEU A 94 -22.16 32.84 -2.84
C LEU A 94 -22.70 31.70 -3.73
N TYR A 95 -23.04 31.97 -4.99
CA TYR A 95 -23.46 30.94 -5.95
C TYR A 95 -22.97 31.32 -7.34
N CYS A 96 -22.37 30.35 -8.05
CA CYS A 96 -22.14 30.45 -9.49
C CYS A 96 -23.03 29.39 -10.16
N SER A 97 -23.97 29.81 -11.01
CA SER A 97 -24.72 28.89 -11.85
C SER A 97 -23.91 28.56 -13.11
N SER A 98 -24.12 27.38 -13.67
CA SER A 98 -23.47 26.91 -14.91
C SER A 98 -23.71 27.83 -16.12
N ALA A 99 -24.78 28.64 -16.12
CA ALA A 99 -25.05 29.63 -17.17
C ALA A 99 -24.06 30.81 -17.17
N PHE A 100 -23.50 31.19 -16.02
CA PHE A 100 -22.48 32.25 -15.92
C PHE A 100 -21.16 31.87 -16.64
N VAL A 101 -20.86 30.57 -16.73
CA VAL A 101 -19.68 30.05 -17.44
C VAL A 101 -19.89 30.03 -18.96
N GLU A 102 -21.12 29.91 -19.44
CA GLU A 102 -21.43 29.94 -20.89
C GLU A 102 -21.64 31.36 -21.43
N GLU A 103 -22.14 32.29 -20.63
CA GLU A 103 -22.31 33.69 -21.04
C GLU A 103 -20.98 34.46 -21.07
N SER A 104 -20.00 34.05 -20.27
CA SER A 104 -18.60 34.55 -20.33
C SER A 104 -17.85 34.16 -21.61
N ARG A 105 -18.46 33.38 -22.51
CA ARG A 105 -17.91 33.00 -23.82
C ARG A 105 -18.46 33.79 -25.00
N LYS A 106 -19.39 34.74 -24.80
CA LYS A 106 -19.95 35.53 -25.91
C LYS A 106 -19.91 37.04 -25.61
N ASP A 107 -19.24 37.74 -26.53
CA ASP A 107 -19.21 39.19 -26.82
C ASP A 107 -18.15 40.09 -26.13
N PRO A 108 -17.72 41.22 -26.74
CA PRO A 108 -17.14 41.36 -28.08
C PRO A 108 -15.98 42.38 -28.12
N VAL A 109 -14.79 41.99 -28.58
CA VAL A 109 -13.83 42.96 -29.15
C VAL A 109 -13.39 42.45 -30.52
N CYS A 110 -13.62 43.31 -31.51
CA CYS A 110 -13.30 43.18 -32.95
C CYS A 110 -14.39 42.57 -33.84
N GLN A 111 -15.44 43.38 -34.08
CA GLN A 111 -15.90 43.58 -35.45
C GLN A 111 -14.74 44.17 -36.28
N ASN A 112 -14.27 43.45 -37.30
CA ASN A 112 -14.04 43.94 -38.66
C ASN A 112 -13.48 42.82 -39.55
N ARG A 113 -14.29 42.42 -40.54
CA ARG A 113 -13.91 41.64 -41.72
C ARG A 113 -13.05 42.52 -42.67
N PRO A 114 -12.23 41.94 -43.57
CA PRO A 114 -12.77 41.31 -44.78
C PRO A 114 -12.24 39.92 -45.14
N ASP A 115 -13.11 39.23 -45.86
CA ASP A 115 -12.94 37.99 -46.62
C ASP A 115 -11.73 38.02 -47.56
N GLU A 116 -11.12 36.86 -47.80
CA GLU A 116 -10.86 36.43 -49.18
C GLU A 116 -10.71 34.91 -49.34
N SER A 117 -11.36 34.45 -50.39
CA SER A 117 -11.63 33.08 -50.85
C SER A 117 -10.44 32.37 -51.51
N THR A 118 -10.70 31.11 -51.94
CA THR A 118 -9.95 30.23 -52.87
C THR A 118 -8.79 29.42 -52.27
N ARG A 119 -8.55 28.13 -52.59
CA ARG A 119 -9.02 27.23 -53.65
C ARG A 119 -8.63 25.77 -53.32
N GLN A 120 -9.57 24.84 -53.54
CA GLN A 120 -9.46 23.59 -54.34
C GLN A 120 -8.45 22.48 -53.96
N LYS A 121 -8.96 21.25 -53.69
CA LYS A 121 -8.94 20.01 -54.55
C LYS A 121 -7.55 19.33 -54.64
N ASN A 122 -7.37 18.06 -54.27
CA ASN A 122 -7.74 16.80 -54.96
C ASN A 122 -7.47 15.62 -53.98
N GLN A 123 -8.28 14.54 -53.88
CA GLN A 123 -8.29 13.31 -54.72
C GLN A 123 -6.89 12.66 -54.86
N THR A 124 -6.63 11.38 -54.54
CA THR A 124 -7.29 10.15 -55.04
C THR A 124 -6.99 8.90 -54.18
N ASP A 125 -7.87 7.91 -54.35
CA ASP A 125 -7.82 6.50 -53.93
C ASP A 125 -6.58 5.70 -54.39
N GLU A 126 -6.27 4.59 -53.69
CA GLU A 126 -6.19 3.23 -54.29
C GLU A 126 -5.83 2.13 -53.24
N LYS A 127 -6.72 1.13 -53.13
CA LYS A 127 -6.45 -0.30 -52.80
C LYS A 127 -6.78 -1.08 -54.08
N PRO A 128 -6.17 -2.23 -54.46
CA PRO A 128 -6.20 -3.51 -53.68
C PRO A 128 -4.97 -4.44 -53.92
N LYS A 129 -4.73 -5.56 -53.21
CA LYS A 129 -5.32 -6.91 -53.43
C LYS A 129 -4.71 -7.98 -52.49
N LYS A 130 -5.53 -8.98 -52.18
CA LYS A 130 -5.22 -10.28 -51.55
C LYS A 130 -4.41 -11.20 -52.48
N VAL A 131 -3.45 -11.94 -51.92
CA VAL A 131 -2.99 -13.26 -52.39
C VAL A 131 -2.67 -14.13 -51.17
N SER A 132 -3.07 -15.40 -51.21
CA SER A 132 -2.79 -16.48 -50.24
C SER A 132 -2.53 -17.77 -51.03
N PRO A 133 -1.97 -18.84 -50.44
CA PRO A 133 -0.63 -18.97 -49.86
C PRO A 133 0.13 -20.14 -50.53
N GLU A 134 1.43 -19.98 -50.80
CA GLU A 134 2.29 -21.12 -51.17
C GLU A 134 3.31 -21.40 -50.07
N SER A 135 3.27 -22.65 -49.63
CA SER A 135 4.10 -23.28 -48.61
C SER A 135 5.57 -23.28 -49.00
N THR A 136 6.40 -22.64 -48.20
CA THR A 136 7.83 -22.92 -48.09
C THR A 136 8.09 -23.54 -46.71
N PRO A 137 8.89 -24.62 -46.61
CA PRO A 137 9.12 -25.32 -45.35
C PRO A 137 9.95 -24.39 -44.45
N TYR A 138 9.35 -23.98 -43.32
CA TYR A 138 10.06 -23.23 -42.29
C TYR A 138 11.21 -24.08 -41.75
N PRO A 139 12.44 -23.53 -41.61
CA PRO A 139 13.45 -24.16 -40.78
C PRO A 139 12.87 -24.25 -39.37
N SER A 140 12.97 -25.42 -38.76
CA SER A 140 12.59 -25.66 -37.37
C SER A 140 13.25 -24.60 -36.47
N ARG A 141 12.47 -23.62 -36.01
CA ARG A 141 12.92 -22.70 -34.96
C ARG A 141 13.15 -23.53 -33.70
N GLU A 142 14.40 -23.65 -33.26
CA GLU A 142 14.68 -23.93 -31.86
C GLU A 142 13.90 -22.89 -31.03
N ARG A 143 12.98 -23.35 -30.17
CA ARG A 143 12.24 -22.45 -29.29
C ARG A 143 13.24 -21.79 -28.34
N GLY A 144 13.42 -20.47 -28.45
CA GLY A 144 14.23 -19.69 -27.50
C GLY A 144 13.69 -19.84 -26.06
N ARG A 145 14.56 -19.66 -25.06
CA ARG A 145 14.18 -19.67 -23.64
C ARG A 145 13.02 -18.71 -23.40
N THR A 146 12.17 -19.02 -22.42
CA THR A 146 11.08 -18.13 -22.06
C THR A 146 11.58 -17.15 -21.01
N VAL A 147 11.39 -15.85 -21.22
CA VAL A 147 11.82 -14.79 -20.31
C VAL A 147 10.58 -14.16 -19.67
N SER A 148 10.48 -14.26 -18.35
CA SER A 148 9.47 -13.57 -17.54
C SER A 148 10.11 -12.42 -16.78
N VAL A 149 9.40 -11.30 -16.64
CA VAL A 149 9.91 -10.11 -15.95
C VAL A 149 8.95 -9.64 -14.88
N ILE A 150 9.52 -9.16 -13.79
CA ILE A 150 8.82 -8.53 -12.68
C ILE A 150 9.41 -7.15 -12.53
N ALA A 151 8.64 -6.16 -12.93
CA ALA A 151 9.04 -4.77 -12.96
C ALA A 151 8.09 -3.95 -12.11
N SER A 152 8.54 -2.83 -11.56
CA SER A 152 7.58 -1.87 -11.01
C SER A 152 6.75 -1.24 -12.14
N ASP A 153 5.55 -0.75 -11.83
CA ASP A 153 4.78 0.11 -12.73
C ASP A 153 5.29 1.57 -12.77
N SER A 154 6.59 1.74 -13.04
CA SER A 154 7.22 3.05 -13.16
C SER A 154 7.96 3.18 -14.49
N ILE A 155 8.28 4.41 -14.87
CA ILE A 155 9.08 4.72 -16.07
C ILE A 155 10.38 3.89 -16.11
N CYS A 156 11.05 3.76 -14.97
CA CYS A 156 12.26 2.97 -14.83
C CYS A 156 12.01 1.47 -15.06
N GLY A 157 10.94 0.89 -14.50
CA GLY A 157 10.59 -0.51 -14.73
C GLY A 157 10.21 -0.81 -16.18
N ARG A 158 9.51 0.14 -16.81
CA ARG A 158 9.18 0.06 -18.22
C ARG A 158 10.42 0.12 -19.11
N ILE A 159 11.34 1.06 -18.88
CA ILE A 159 12.55 1.24 -19.70
C ILE A 159 13.55 0.09 -19.50
N ARG A 160 13.73 -0.39 -18.26
CA ARG A 160 14.76 -1.39 -17.95
C ARG A 160 14.38 -2.82 -18.25
N LEU A 161 13.12 -3.19 -18.02
CA LEU A 161 12.71 -4.58 -18.10
C LEU A 161 11.65 -4.81 -19.16
N LEU A 162 10.56 -4.03 -19.16
CA LEU A 162 9.43 -4.29 -20.07
C LEU A 162 9.79 -4.00 -21.54
N GLN A 163 10.41 -2.87 -21.83
CA GLN A 163 10.78 -2.48 -23.19
C GLN A 163 11.81 -3.44 -23.81
N PRO A 164 12.89 -3.83 -23.11
CA PRO A 164 13.80 -4.85 -23.61
C PRO A 164 13.10 -6.19 -23.83
N LEU A 165 12.27 -6.66 -22.89
CA LEU A 165 11.50 -7.90 -23.03
C LEU A 165 10.67 -7.90 -24.33
N LEU A 166 9.95 -6.82 -24.60
CA LEU A 166 9.10 -6.67 -25.79
C LEU A 166 9.94 -6.54 -27.07
N ALA A 167 11.06 -5.81 -27.03
CA ALA A 167 11.94 -5.63 -28.17
C ALA A 167 12.66 -6.94 -28.57
N GLY A 168 12.93 -7.82 -27.61
CA GLY A 168 13.61 -9.10 -27.80
C GLY A 168 12.70 -10.29 -28.09
N GLU A 169 11.42 -10.11 -28.40
CA GLU A 169 10.49 -11.21 -28.75
C GLU A 169 10.93 -12.05 -29.97
N ARG A 170 11.92 -11.57 -30.74
CA ARG A 170 12.58 -12.34 -31.82
C ARG A 170 13.69 -13.27 -31.33
N ILE A 171 14.18 -13.05 -30.10
CA ILE A 171 15.32 -13.70 -29.46
C ILE A 171 14.82 -14.73 -28.43
N TRP A 172 13.80 -14.37 -27.65
CA TRP A 172 13.20 -15.21 -26.61
C TRP A 172 11.68 -15.30 -26.74
N THR A 173 11.12 -16.31 -26.06
CA THR A 173 9.67 -16.39 -25.88
C THR A 173 9.28 -15.49 -24.71
N LYS A 174 8.33 -14.58 -24.89
CA LYS A 174 7.82 -13.76 -23.79
C LYS A 174 7.04 -14.63 -22.80
N GLY A 175 7.40 -14.52 -21.52
CA GLY A 175 6.74 -15.16 -20.39
C GLY A 175 5.80 -14.21 -19.64
N ALA A 176 5.66 -14.42 -18.33
CA ALA A 176 4.81 -13.59 -17.48
C ALA A 176 5.39 -12.17 -17.35
N ILE A 177 4.49 -11.19 -17.35
CA ILE A 177 4.78 -9.81 -16.95
C ILE A 177 4.01 -9.55 -15.67
N VAL A 178 4.74 -9.10 -14.65
CA VAL A 178 4.16 -8.68 -13.38
C VAL A 178 4.57 -7.23 -13.13
N SER A 179 3.58 -6.38 -12.84
CA SER A 179 3.77 -4.95 -12.62
C SER A 179 3.36 -4.55 -11.20
N ASP A 180 4.27 -4.61 -10.22
CA ASP A 180 4.12 -4.00 -8.89
C ASP A 180 5.49 -3.95 -8.18
N ALA A 181 5.82 -2.80 -7.59
CA ALA A 181 7.14 -2.49 -7.03
C ALA A 181 7.41 -3.11 -5.66
N ASN A 182 6.38 -3.63 -4.99
CA ASN A 182 6.46 -4.08 -3.60
C ASN A 182 6.25 -5.58 -3.40
N ILE A 183 6.23 -6.37 -4.47
CA ILE A 183 5.93 -7.81 -4.38
C ILE A 183 7.05 -8.57 -3.66
N ILE A 184 6.69 -9.28 -2.60
CA ILE A 184 7.38 -10.50 -2.18
C ILE A 184 6.88 -11.63 -3.08
N LEU A 185 7.81 -12.28 -3.76
CA LEU A 185 7.53 -13.27 -4.80
C LEU A 185 6.76 -14.51 -4.35
N GLY A 186 6.54 -14.69 -3.05
CA GLY A 186 5.64 -15.71 -2.49
C GLY A 186 4.17 -15.58 -2.92
N HIS A 187 3.77 -14.45 -3.53
CA HIS A 187 2.46 -14.26 -4.16
C HIS A 187 2.39 -14.70 -5.63
N ILE A 188 3.53 -15.01 -6.25
CA ILE A 188 3.62 -15.35 -7.67
C ILE A 188 4.36 -16.67 -7.80
N THR A 189 3.60 -17.75 -7.98
CA THR A 189 4.18 -19.05 -8.28
C THR A 189 4.92 -18.96 -9.62
N PRO A 190 6.25 -19.20 -9.67
CA PRO A 190 6.94 -19.25 -10.93
C PRO A 190 6.32 -20.38 -11.78
N PRO A 191 5.96 -20.12 -13.05
CA PRO A 191 5.41 -21.14 -13.91
C PRO A 191 6.46 -22.24 -14.09
N ALA A 192 6.07 -23.47 -13.78
CA ALA A 192 6.97 -24.62 -13.83
C ALA A 192 7.48 -24.87 -15.26
N GLY A 193 8.79 -25.08 -15.42
CA GLY A 193 9.37 -25.57 -16.68
C GLY A 193 10.87 -25.39 -16.81
N ASN A 194 11.54 -26.39 -17.39
CA ASN A 194 12.96 -26.33 -17.75
C ASN A 194 13.21 -25.22 -18.79
N GLY A 195 14.21 -24.35 -18.54
CA GLY A 195 14.68 -23.34 -19.51
C GLY A 195 14.01 -21.96 -19.44
N GLN A 196 13.41 -21.62 -18.29
CA GLN A 196 12.85 -20.28 -18.00
C GLN A 196 13.95 -19.32 -17.48
N VAL A 197 13.80 -18.04 -17.79
CA VAL A 197 14.60 -16.92 -17.25
C VAL A 197 13.65 -15.98 -16.52
N TRP A 198 14.00 -15.60 -15.29
CA TRP A 198 13.26 -14.64 -14.48
C TRP A 198 14.11 -13.41 -14.21
N VAL A 199 13.60 -12.24 -14.56
CA VAL A 199 14.26 -10.96 -14.29
C VAL A 199 13.44 -10.18 -13.28
N ILE A 200 14.02 -9.92 -12.11
CA ILE A 200 13.37 -9.24 -10.99
C ILE A 200 13.99 -7.86 -10.77
N GLN A 201 13.18 -6.84 -10.54
CA GLN A 201 13.66 -5.46 -10.38
C GLN A 201 13.64 -4.96 -8.93
N ARG A 202 14.65 -4.15 -8.58
CA ARG A 202 14.65 -3.27 -7.39
C ARG A 202 14.35 -4.01 -6.08
N THR A 203 13.22 -3.67 -5.46
CA THR A 203 12.82 -4.05 -4.11
C THR A 203 12.07 -5.37 -4.04
N CYS A 204 11.86 -6.03 -5.18
CA CYS A 204 11.25 -7.35 -5.23
C CYS A 204 12.18 -8.36 -4.53
N LEU A 205 11.61 -9.13 -3.60
CA LEU A 205 12.35 -10.13 -2.84
C LEU A 205 11.77 -11.52 -3.10
N LEU A 206 12.64 -12.52 -3.17
CA LEU A 206 12.27 -13.92 -3.03
C LEU A 206 12.49 -14.32 -1.58
N ASP A 207 11.55 -15.08 -1.01
CA ASP A 207 11.83 -15.78 0.24
C ASP A 207 12.74 -16.99 -0.01
N ALA A 208 13.27 -17.59 1.07
CA ALA A 208 14.21 -18.68 0.96
C ALA A 208 13.60 -19.96 0.33
N ALA A 209 12.30 -20.18 0.50
CA ALA A 209 11.60 -21.34 -0.05
C ALA A 209 11.36 -21.16 -1.55
N ASP A 210 10.96 -19.96 -1.99
CA ASP A 210 10.77 -19.62 -3.39
C ASP A 210 12.08 -19.61 -4.15
N LEU A 211 13.14 -19.06 -3.56
CA LEU A 211 14.46 -19.08 -4.17
C LEU A 211 14.98 -20.53 -4.32
N ALA A 212 14.79 -21.37 -3.30
CA ALA A 212 15.12 -22.79 -3.39
C ALA A 212 14.27 -23.52 -4.44
N ASN A 213 12.98 -23.17 -4.58
CA ASN A 213 12.10 -23.72 -5.61
C ASN A 213 12.52 -23.30 -7.02
N VAL A 214 12.86 -22.02 -7.23
CA VAL A 214 13.35 -21.48 -8.51
C VAL A 214 14.66 -22.18 -8.91
N GLN A 215 15.58 -22.34 -7.95
CA GLN A 215 16.85 -23.05 -8.14
C GLN A 215 16.63 -24.55 -8.42
N TYR A 216 15.72 -25.21 -7.70
CA TYR A 216 15.38 -26.62 -7.89
C TYR A 216 14.76 -26.90 -9.26
N GLN A 217 14.00 -25.95 -9.81
CA GLN A 217 13.36 -26.06 -11.12
C GLN A 217 14.27 -25.70 -12.30
N GLY A 218 15.54 -25.35 -12.06
CA GLY A 218 16.48 -24.99 -13.13
C GLY A 218 16.14 -23.68 -13.85
N THR A 219 15.42 -22.77 -13.20
CA THR A 219 15.11 -21.44 -13.71
C THR A 219 16.29 -20.50 -13.47
N ARG A 220 16.71 -19.75 -14.50
CA ARG A 220 17.78 -18.75 -14.37
C ARG A 220 17.21 -17.47 -13.75
N LEU A 221 17.73 -17.06 -12.61
CA LEU A 221 17.32 -15.85 -11.89
C LEU A 221 18.28 -14.69 -12.16
N ILE A 222 17.72 -13.52 -12.51
CA ILE A 222 18.46 -12.30 -12.79
C ILE A 222 17.90 -11.18 -11.92
N HIS A 223 18.77 -10.52 -11.17
CA HIS A 223 18.38 -9.37 -10.37
C HIS A 223 18.83 -8.06 -11.03
N ASP A 224 17.90 -7.14 -11.25
CA ASP A 224 18.14 -5.85 -11.87
C ASP A 224 18.09 -4.68 -10.87
N CYS A 225 19.04 -3.74 -10.94
CA CYS A 225 19.17 -2.61 -10.02
C CYS A 225 19.48 -1.27 -10.72
N ASP A 226 18.59 -0.26 -10.61
CA ASP A 226 18.73 1.06 -11.26
C ASP A 226 19.33 2.16 -10.40
N ASP A 227 19.18 2.04 -9.09
CA ASP A 227 19.56 3.06 -8.13
C ASP A 227 20.39 2.45 -7.00
N LEU A 228 21.27 3.24 -6.41
CA LEU A 228 22.09 2.83 -5.26
C LEU A 228 21.26 2.83 -3.97
N LEU A 229 20.29 1.92 -3.87
CA LEU A 229 19.25 1.90 -2.82
C LEU A 229 19.79 1.80 -1.39
N TRP A 230 21.06 1.40 -1.20
CA TRP A 230 21.70 1.32 0.11
C TRP A 230 22.45 2.58 0.54
N ASN A 231 22.52 3.61 -0.31
CA ASN A 231 23.12 4.91 0.00
C ASN A 231 22.12 6.06 -0.28
N ILE A 232 20.82 5.83 -0.11
CA ILE A 232 19.80 6.87 -0.28
C ILE A 232 20.01 8.00 0.75
N PRO A 233 20.02 9.28 0.33
CA PRO A 233 20.12 10.41 1.25
C PRO A 233 19.01 10.44 2.30
N ALA A 234 19.31 10.88 3.53
CA ALA A 234 18.36 10.85 4.65
C ALA A 234 17.11 11.72 4.45
N ASP A 235 17.21 12.78 3.63
CA ASP A 235 16.13 13.68 3.26
C ASP A 235 15.31 13.17 2.06
N ASN A 236 15.71 12.04 1.46
CA ASN A 236 14.98 11.43 0.36
C ASN A 236 13.75 10.68 0.91
N PRO A 237 12.53 11.09 0.53
CA PRO A 237 11.29 10.50 1.03
C PRO A 237 11.09 9.06 0.58
N ASN A 238 11.85 8.54 -0.39
CA ASN A 238 11.79 7.13 -0.77
C ASN A 238 12.41 6.21 0.30
N LEU A 239 13.17 6.76 1.24
CA LEU A 239 13.69 5.99 2.38
C LEU A 239 12.56 5.33 3.20
N ARG A 240 11.38 5.97 3.26
CA ARG A 240 10.18 5.41 3.92
C ARG A 240 9.66 4.11 3.29
N PHE A 241 10.03 3.83 2.03
CA PHE A 241 9.65 2.60 1.31
C PHE A 241 10.72 1.51 1.40
N LEU A 242 11.83 1.78 2.10
CA LEU A 242 12.89 0.83 2.41
C LEU A 242 12.93 0.55 3.93
N PRO A 243 12.04 -0.30 4.45
CA PRO A 243 12.08 -0.70 5.85
C PRO A 243 13.43 -1.33 6.23
N PRO A 244 13.83 -1.26 7.52
CA PRO A 244 15.05 -1.91 8.02
C PRO A 244 15.12 -3.40 7.62
N GLY A 245 16.29 -3.87 7.21
CA GLY A 245 16.49 -5.26 6.78
C GLY A 245 16.20 -5.52 5.29
N LYS A 246 15.53 -4.61 4.57
CA LYS A 246 15.18 -4.80 3.14
C LYS A 246 16.41 -4.75 2.24
N ILE A 247 17.35 -3.84 2.51
CA ILE A 247 18.61 -3.70 1.78
C ILE A 247 19.45 -4.97 1.91
N GLU A 248 19.56 -5.53 3.13
CA GLU A 248 20.32 -6.74 3.40
C GLU A 248 19.72 -7.95 2.67
N LYS A 249 18.39 -8.06 2.65
CA LYS A 249 17.69 -9.11 1.88
C LYS A 249 17.93 -8.98 0.38
N MET A 250 17.87 -7.75 -0.14
CA MET A 250 18.11 -7.48 -1.55
C MET A 250 19.57 -7.82 -1.95
N LEU A 251 20.56 -7.40 -1.15
CA LEU A 251 21.97 -7.72 -1.39
C LEU A 251 22.24 -9.23 -1.31
N ARG A 252 21.59 -9.95 -0.39
CA ARG A 252 21.66 -11.43 -0.34
C ARG A 252 21.04 -12.09 -1.56
N LEU A 253 19.94 -11.56 -2.07
CA LEU A 253 19.29 -12.09 -3.27
C LEU A 253 20.14 -11.84 -4.51
N MET A 254 20.75 -10.66 -4.61
CA MET A 254 21.72 -10.34 -5.68
C MET A 254 22.92 -11.29 -5.65
N ASP A 255 23.46 -11.60 -4.48
CA ASP A 255 24.56 -12.56 -4.29
C ASP A 255 24.17 -14.00 -4.71
N GLN A 256 22.89 -14.36 -4.58
CA GLN A 256 22.37 -15.69 -4.92
C GLN A 256 21.77 -15.79 -6.33
N ALA A 257 21.70 -14.68 -7.07
CA ALA A 257 21.19 -14.66 -8.44
C ALA A 257 22.24 -15.21 -9.43
N ASP A 258 21.79 -15.81 -10.54
CA ASP A 258 22.69 -16.29 -11.60
C ASP A 258 23.36 -15.14 -12.39
N CYS A 259 22.78 -13.94 -12.30
CA CYS A 259 23.28 -12.72 -12.90
C CYS A 259 22.69 -11.51 -12.18
N VAL A 260 23.49 -10.47 -11.98
CA VAL A 260 23.01 -9.16 -11.54
C VAL A 260 23.21 -8.16 -12.67
N THR A 261 22.18 -7.41 -13.03
CA THR A 261 22.24 -6.35 -14.04
C THR A 261 22.05 -4.99 -13.41
N VAL A 262 22.82 -3.99 -13.85
CA VAL A 262 22.79 -2.63 -13.30
C VAL A 262 22.77 -1.58 -14.42
N SER A 263 22.27 -0.37 -14.16
CA SER A 263 22.24 0.72 -15.18
C SER A 263 23.61 1.27 -15.49
N THR A 264 24.44 1.38 -14.46
CA THR A 264 25.59 2.29 -14.45
C THR A 264 26.82 1.64 -13.82
N GLU A 265 27.98 2.08 -14.28
CA GLU A 265 29.29 1.68 -13.81
C GLU A 265 29.52 1.97 -12.31
N PRO A 266 29.03 3.09 -11.72
CA PRO A 266 29.18 3.32 -10.28
C PRO A 266 28.42 2.30 -9.43
N ILE A 267 27.22 1.85 -9.82
CA ILE A 267 26.52 0.77 -9.12
C ILE A 267 27.31 -0.53 -9.25
N GLN A 268 27.81 -0.85 -10.45
CA GLN A 268 28.65 -2.03 -10.68
C GLN A 268 29.90 -2.01 -9.79
N ALA A 269 30.58 -0.86 -9.70
CA ALA A 269 31.77 -0.68 -8.87
C ALA A 269 31.45 -0.87 -7.39
N ASP A 270 30.31 -0.36 -6.91
CA ASP A 270 29.87 -0.56 -5.53
C ASP A 270 29.59 -2.04 -5.21
N LEU A 271 28.81 -2.71 -6.05
CA LEU A 271 28.52 -4.13 -5.92
C LEU A 271 29.78 -4.99 -5.99
N LYS A 272 30.73 -4.66 -6.88
CA LYS A 272 32.03 -5.33 -6.99
C LYS A 272 32.83 -5.22 -5.69
N ARG A 273 32.82 -4.06 -5.02
CA ARG A 273 33.44 -3.89 -3.69
C ARG A 273 32.81 -4.80 -2.63
N ARG A 274 31.54 -5.18 -2.81
CA ARG A 274 30.78 -6.09 -1.94
C ARG A 274 30.90 -7.57 -2.35
N GLY A 275 31.67 -7.89 -3.38
CA GLY A 275 31.85 -9.25 -3.87
C GLY A 275 30.78 -9.75 -4.86
N ILE A 276 29.84 -8.88 -5.26
CA ILE A 276 28.75 -9.23 -6.17
C ILE A 276 29.15 -8.84 -7.60
N ASN A 277 29.28 -9.84 -8.47
CA ASN A 277 29.52 -9.61 -9.90
C ASN A 277 28.24 -9.15 -10.58
N SER A 278 28.35 -8.10 -11.40
CA SER A 278 27.21 -7.55 -12.15
C SER A 278 27.60 -7.08 -13.56
N ILE A 279 26.61 -6.99 -14.45
CA ILE A 279 26.74 -6.55 -15.84
C ILE A 279 26.04 -5.20 -16.00
N VAL A 280 26.73 -4.23 -16.60
CA VAL A 280 26.13 -2.93 -16.93
C VAL A 280 25.26 -3.06 -18.18
N LEU A 281 23.96 -2.83 -18.01
CA LEU A 281 22.96 -2.70 -19.06
C LEU A 281 22.45 -1.25 -19.07
N PRO A 282 23.02 -0.37 -19.92
CA PRO A 282 22.62 1.02 -19.94
C PRO A 282 21.17 1.17 -20.40
N ASN A 283 20.48 2.17 -19.84
CA ASN A 283 19.11 2.48 -20.23
C ASN A 283 19.04 2.89 -21.70
N SER A 284 17.98 2.48 -22.38
CA SER A 284 17.77 2.77 -23.80
C SER A 284 16.29 2.93 -24.12
N LEU A 285 15.98 3.66 -25.18
CA LEU A 285 14.60 3.95 -25.58
C LEU A 285 14.17 3.10 -26.77
N VAL A 286 12.87 2.79 -26.82
CA VAL A 286 12.25 2.19 -28.01
C VAL A 286 11.94 3.29 -29.01
N ARG A 287 12.54 3.21 -30.20
CA ARG A 287 12.38 4.20 -31.28
C ARG A 287 10.92 4.53 -31.57
N GLN A 288 10.07 3.51 -31.72
CA GLN A 288 8.65 3.65 -32.07
C GLN A 288 7.84 4.45 -31.04
N ASP A 289 8.21 4.40 -29.76
CA ASP A 289 7.48 5.08 -28.67
C ASP A 289 7.78 6.59 -28.62
N TRP A 290 8.84 7.05 -29.29
CA TRP A 290 9.36 8.42 -29.09
C TRP A 290 9.63 9.18 -30.39
N GLU A 291 10.09 8.50 -31.44
CA GLU A 291 10.64 9.17 -32.64
C GLU A 291 9.59 9.95 -33.43
N GLU A 292 8.31 9.57 -33.39
CA GLU A 292 7.27 10.32 -34.11
C GLU A 292 7.01 11.71 -33.53
N PHE A 293 7.38 11.93 -32.26
CA PHE A 293 7.09 13.19 -31.58
C PHE A 293 8.15 14.25 -31.89
N ARG A 294 7.68 15.43 -32.27
CA ARG A 294 8.47 16.66 -32.39
C ARG A 294 7.81 17.74 -31.56
N PRO A 295 8.48 18.27 -30.53
CA PRO A 295 8.03 19.48 -29.86
C PRO A 295 7.98 20.64 -30.84
N LYS A 296 7.06 21.56 -30.63
CA LYS A 296 7.12 22.87 -31.26
C LYS A 296 8.14 23.72 -30.49
N ARG A 297 8.86 24.58 -31.20
CA ARG A 297 9.79 25.55 -30.63
C ARG A 297 9.16 26.93 -30.59
N ARG A 298 9.55 27.76 -29.61
CA ARG A 298 9.20 29.20 -29.54
C ARG A 298 7.70 29.46 -29.57
N VAL A 299 6.94 28.63 -28.86
CA VAL A 299 5.48 28.77 -28.78
C VAL A 299 5.04 29.76 -27.72
N GLY A 300 5.92 30.08 -26.78
CA GLY A 300 5.69 31.05 -25.71
C GLY A 300 5.97 32.49 -26.15
N SER A 301 5.47 33.44 -25.38
CA SER A 301 5.82 34.86 -25.46
C SER A 301 7.27 35.13 -25.03
N ARG A 302 7.82 34.24 -24.19
CA ARG A 302 9.22 34.19 -23.75
C ARG A 302 9.73 32.75 -23.89
N PRO A 303 11.06 32.52 -23.90
CA PRO A 303 11.63 31.18 -23.98
C PRO A 303 11.06 30.27 -22.88
N ARG A 304 10.63 29.06 -23.26
CA ARG A 304 10.01 28.10 -22.34
C ARG A 304 11.07 27.21 -21.71
N ILE A 305 11.25 27.32 -20.41
CA ILE A 305 12.21 26.53 -19.64
C ILE A 305 11.46 25.59 -18.72
N GLY A 306 11.86 24.32 -18.66
CA GLY A 306 11.10 23.36 -17.88
C GLY A 306 11.84 22.17 -17.36
N TRP A 307 11.14 21.48 -16.46
CA TRP A 307 11.60 20.26 -15.81
C TRP A 307 10.45 19.24 -15.71
N ALA A 308 10.78 17.96 -15.82
CA ALA A 308 9.85 16.86 -15.70
C ALA A 308 10.30 15.88 -14.60
N GLY A 309 9.42 15.62 -13.62
CA GLY A 309 9.67 14.71 -12.50
C GLY A 309 8.79 15.00 -11.27
N GLN A 310 9.01 14.29 -10.18
CA GLN A 310 8.32 14.53 -8.90
C GLN A 310 9.25 15.26 -7.92
N ALA A 311 9.08 16.58 -7.78
CA ALA A 311 9.89 17.41 -6.87
C ALA A 311 9.70 17.00 -5.40
N ASN A 312 8.53 16.46 -5.02
CA ASN A 312 8.33 15.96 -3.67
C ASN A 312 9.09 14.67 -3.37
N VAL A 313 9.63 13.98 -4.38
CA VAL A 313 10.49 12.79 -4.25
C VAL A 313 11.98 13.16 -4.28
N HIS A 314 12.30 14.34 -4.79
CA HIS A 314 13.66 14.82 -5.05
C HIS A 314 13.86 16.26 -4.54
N LYS A 315 13.45 16.52 -3.28
CA LYS A 315 13.49 17.86 -2.69
C LYS A 315 14.89 18.47 -2.71
N GLY A 316 15.91 17.67 -2.40
CA GLY A 316 17.32 18.09 -2.52
C GLY A 316 17.71 18.46 -3.95
N ASP A 317 17.42 17.59 -4.93
CA ASP A 317 17.82 17.78 -6.34
C ASP A 317 17.21 19.03 -6.99
N THR A 318 15.98 19.37 -6.60
CA THR A 318 15.22 20.48 -7.20
C THR A 318 15.36 21.80 -6.43
N ALA A 319 16.01 21.81 -5.26
CA ALA A 319 16.19 23.02 -4.44
C ALA A 319 16.91 24.15 -5.19
N ILE A 320 17.88 23.82 -6.06
CA ILE A 320 18.58 24.81 -6.88
C ILE A 320 17.62 25.58 -7.82
N LEU A 321 16.54 24.93 -8.26
CA LEU A 321 15.56 25.54 -9.17
C LEU A 321 14.80 26.68 -8.50
N GLU A 322 14.58 26.61 -7.17
CA GLU A 322 13.88 27.66 -6.44
C GLU A 322 14.53 29.03 -6.60
N THR A 323 15.87 29.07 -6.52
CA THR A 323 16.64 30.31 -6.70
C THR A 323 16.66 30.75 -8.17
N ILE A 324 16.82 29.81 -9.09
CA ILE A 324 16.88 30.10 -10.53
C ILE A 324 15.54 30.67 -11.03
N ILE A 325 14.43 30.05 -10.61
CA ILE A 325 13.07 30.46 -10.97
C ILE A 325 12.79 31.88 -10.52
N GLU A 326 13.10 32.18 -9.25
CA GLU A 326 12.84 33.51 -8.70
C GLU A 326 13.62 34.61 -9.42
N VAL A 327 14.88 34.35 -9.79
CA VAL A 327 15.73 35.33 -10.48
C VAL A 327 15.32 35.55 -11.94
N LEU A 328 14.81 34.51 -12.61
CA LEU A 328 14.50 34.54 -14.04
C LEU A 328 13.00 34.59 -14.37
N LYS A 329 12.12 34.72 -13.37
CA LYS A 329 10.64 34.70 -13.54
C LYS A 329 10.10 35.66 -14.60
N ASP A 330 10.77 36.80 -14.79
CA ASP A 330 10.36 37.83 -15.76
C ASP A 330 11.03 37.63 -17.14
N GLU A 331 12.03 36.76 -17.26
CA GLU A 331 12.78 36.52 -18.50
C GLU A 331 12.28 35.30 -19.29
N VAL A 332 11.65 34.32 -18.61
CA VAL A 332 11.28 33.02 -19.21
C VAL A 332 9.88 32.55 -18.80
N GLU A 333 9.34 31.59 -19.54
CA GLU A 333 8.12 30.87 -19.18
C GLU A 333 8.47 29.54 -18.51
N TRP A 334 8.10 29.37 -17.24
CA TRP A 334 8.39 28.16 -16.48
C TRP A 334 7.32 27.09 -16.69
N VAL A 335 7.75 25.89 -17.10
CA VAL A 335 6.85 24.78 -17.46
C VAL A 335 7.26 23.50 -16.72
N PHE A 336 6.34 22.92 -15.95
CA PHE A 336 6.58 21.71 -15.16
C PHE A 336 5.68 20.55 -15.57
N LEU A 337 6.24 19.34 -15.61
CA LEU A 337 5.49 18.08 -15.68
C LEU A 337 5.76 17.28 -14.41
N GLY A 338 4.78 17.23 -13.52
CA GLY A 338 4.86 16.71 -12.16
C GLY A 338 4.85 17.85 -11.13
N ASP A 339 5.54 17.67 -10.00
CA ASP A 339 5.51 18.68 -8.93
C ASP A 339 6.39 19.88 -9.27
N ALA A 340 5.91 21.07 -8.95
CA ALA A 340 6.71 22.31 -9.00
C ALA A 340 7.40 22.60 -7.65
N PRO A 341 8.56 23.31 -7.64
CA PRO A 341 9.21 23.75 -6.40
C PRO A 341 8.34 24.70 -5.55
N ARG A 342 8.53 24.69 -4.21
CA ARG A 342 7.59 25.34 -3.27
C ARG A 342 7.61 26.86 -3.35
N THR A 343 8.76 27.47 -3.57
CA THR A 343 8.90 28.94 -3.68
C THR A 343 8.22 29.50 -4.93
N ALA A 344 7.96 28.66 -5.94
CA ALA A 344 7.30 29.04 -7.18
C ALA A 344 5.75 29.01 -7.07
N SER A 345 5.20 28.80 -5.88
CA SER A 345 3.75 28.81 -5.60
C SER A 345 3.12 30.21 -5.57
N SER A 346 3.93 31.27 -5.67
CA SER A 346 3.42 32.65 -5.79
C SER A 346 2.69 32.82 -7.13
N PRO A 347 1.45 33.35 -7.13
CA PRO A 347 0.68 33.55 -8.36
C PRO A 347 1.48 34.33 -9.40
N GLY A 348 1.65 33.76 -10.60
CA GLY A 348 2.32 34.42 -11.73
C GLY A 348 3.80 34.08 -11.94
N VAL A 349 4.43 33.28 -11.07
CA VAL A 349 5.85 32.87 -11.23
C VAL A 349 6.00 31.66 -12.16
N ILE A 350 5.07 30.70 -12.11
CA ILE A 350 5.05 29.55 -13.01
C ILE A 350 4.02 29.75 -14.10
N SER A 351 4.41 29.53 -15.36
CA SER A 351 3.50 29.65 -16.50
C SER A 351 2.57 28.44 -16.60
N GLU A 352 3.11 27.22 -16.49
CA GLU A 352 2.35 25.98 -16.66
C GLU A 352 2.85 24.86 -15.72
N VAL A 353 1.91 24.19 -15.05
CA VAL A 353 2.18 22.96 -14.27
C VAL A 353 1.20 21.89 -14.74
N TYR A 354 1.74 20.73 -15.10
CA TYR A 354 0.96 19.58 -15.54
C TYR A 354 1.16 18.42 -14.60
N SER A 355 0.06 17.78 -14.20
CA SER A 355 0.12 16.50 -13.48
C SER A 355 0.77 15.40 -14.33
N MET A 356 1.32 14.40 -13.64
CA MET A 356 1.82 13.18 -14.30
C MET A 356 0.69 12.51 -15.09
N VAL A 357 1.05 11.92 -16.22
CA VAL A 357 0.13 11.17 -17.10
C VAL A 357 0.49 9.69 -17.11
N ASP A 358 -0.45 8.87 -17.54
CA ASP A 358 -0.21 7.45 -17.83
C ASP A 358 1.05 7.24 -18.69
N LEU A 359 1.81 6.18 -18.40
CA LEU A 359 3.07 5.84 -19.06
C LEU A 359 2.93 5.74 -20.59
N ALA A 360 1.78 5.29 -21.11
CA ALA A 360 1.51 5.22 -22.54
C ALA A 360 1.34 6.61 -23.19
N GLN A 361 0.87 7.61 -22.45
CA GLN A 361 0.74 9.00 -22.94
C GLN A 361 1.97 9.85 -22.64
N TYR A 362 2.91 9.33 -21.86
CA TYR A 362 4.04 10.09 -21.33
C TYR A 362 4.96 10.70 -22.42
N PRO A 363 5.39 9.98 -23.48
CA PRO A 363 6.21 10.56 -24.53
C PRO A 363 5.52 11.74 -25.24
N LYS A 364 4.25 11.56 -25.60
CA LYS A 364 3.41 12.58 -26.24
C LYS A 364 3.22 13.79 -25.33
N LYS A 365 3.00 13.59 -24.03
CA LYS A 365 2.83 14.69 -23.07
C LYS A 365 4.13 15.48 -22.92
N MET A 366 5.27 14.80 -22.81
CA MET A 366 6.58 15.45 -22.70
C MET A 366 6.92 16.25 -23.96
N ALA A 367 6.59 15.75 -25.15
CA ALA A 367 6.76 16.50 -26.39
C ALA A 367 5.90 17.77 -26.44
N ARG A 368 4.72 17.74 -25.81
CA ARG A 368 3.77 18.87 -25.76
C ARG A 368 4.13 19.95 -24.73
N LEU A 369 5.17 19.75 -23.92
CA LEU A 369 5.70 20.82 -23.07
C LEU A 369 6.26 21.97 -23.92
N ASN A 370 6.72 21.66 -25.14
CA ASN A 370 7.26 22.61 -26.10
C ASN A 370 8.35 23.49 -25.46
N LEU A 371 9.26 22.87 -24.72
CA LEU A 371 10.37 23.56 -24.08
C LEU A 371 11.37 24.04 -25.13
N ASP A 372 11.91 25.23 -24.91
CA ASP A 372 13.08 25.74 -25.63
C ASP A 372 14.37 25.33 -24.90
N LEU A 373 14.31 25.08 -23.58
CA LEU A 373 15.40 24.53 -22.79
C LEU A 373 14.88 23.64 -21.65
N ALA A 374 15.48 22.46 -21.48
CA ALA A 374 15.17 21.56 -20.37
C ALA A 374 16.26 21.61 -19.29
N LEU A 375 15.86 21.46 -18.03
CA LEU A 375 16.76 21.40 -16.89
C LEU A 375 16.83 19.98 -16.32
N ALA A 376 18.02 19.55 -15.91
CA ALA A 376 18.29 18.27 -15.27
C ALA A 376 19.21 18.43 -14.04
N PRO A 377 18.72 19.06 -12.95
CA PRO A 377 19.51 19.23 -11.74
C PRO A 377 19.59 17.92 -10.93
N LEU A 378 20.75 17.64 -10.35
CA LEU A 378 21.00 16.57 -9.38
C LEU A 378 21.97 17.09 -8.33
N VAL A 379 21.71 16.88 -7.04
CA VAL A 379 22.69 17.24 -5.99
C VAL A 379 23.88 16.26 -6.06
N PRO A 380 25.14 16.73 -6.02
CA PRO A 380 26.29 15.82 -5.97
C PRO A 380 26.29 15.00 -4.66
N ASN A 381 26.02 13.71 -4.76
CA ASN A 381 26.10 12.73 -3.69
C ASN A 381 26.24 11.32 -4.30
N GLU A 382 26.66 10.33 -3.51
CA GLU A 382 26.93 8.98 -4.02
C GLU A 382 25.72 8.31 -4.69
N PHE A 383 24.52 8.57 -4.19
CA PHE A 383 23.27 8.07 -4.79
C PHE A 383 23.03 8.63 -6.19
N ASN A 384 23.20 9.94 -6.36
CA ASN A 384 23.01 10.64 -7.63
C ASN A 384 24.18 10.41 -8.61
N GLU A 385 25.40 10.19 -8.11
CA GLU A 385 26.53 9.76 -8.93
C GLU A 385 26.26 8.39 -9.55
N ALA A 386 25.49 7.55 -8.87
CA ALA A 386 25.13 6.22 -9.34
C ALA A 386 23.83 6.17 -10.17
N LYS A 387 23.05 7.26 -10.22
CA LYS A 387 21.79 7.32 -10.98
C LYS A 387 22.00 7.07 -12.47
N SER A 388 20.94 6.64 -13.12
CA SER A 388 20.88 6.54 -14.57
C SER A 388 20.45 7.84 -15.25
N ASP A 389 20.70 7.90 -16.56
CA ASP A 389 20.51 9.08 -17.40
C ASP A 389 19.16 9.11 -18.15
N ILE A 390 18.16 8.37 -17.65
CA ILE A 390 16.83 8.23 -18.30
C ILE A 390 16.25 9.60 -18.69
N ARG A 391 16.39 10.60 -17.82
CA ARG A 391 15.86 11.95 -18.07
C ARG A 391 16.52 12.61 -19.28
N ILE A 392 17.84 12.44 -19.43
CA ILE A 392 18.62 12.97 -20.56
C ILE A 392 18.20 12.28 -21.86
N LEU A 393 18.00 10.96 -21.83
CA LEU A 393 17.53 10.22 -23.02
C LEU A 393 16.17 10.72 -23.49
N GLN A 394 15.23 10.94 -22.56
CA GLN A 394 13.88 11.40 -22.86
C GLN A 394 13.85 12.83 -23.41
N TYR A 395 14.66 13.72 -22.86
CA TYR A 395 14.83 15.07 -23.41
C TYR A 395 15.51 15.03 -24.78
N GLY A 396 16.57 14.22 -24.90
CA GLY A 396 17.37 14.09 -26.11
C GLY A 396 16.58 13.55 -27.30
N ILE A 397 15.79 12.48 -27.14
CA ILE A 397 14.99 11.94 -28.25
C ILE A 397 13.94 12.93 -28.76
N LEU A 398 13.50 13.85 -27.91
CA LEU A 398 12.59 14.97 -28.26
C LEU A 398 13.35 16.20 -28.78
N GLY A 399 14.68 16.17 -28.80
CA GLY A 399 15.55 17.23 -29.25
C GLY A 399 15.53 18.47 -28.36
N TYR A 400 15.19 18.34 -27.08
CA TYR A 400 15.35 19.45 -26.14
C TYR A 400 16.83 19.64 -25.82
N PRO A 401 17.38 20.86 -25.93
CA PRO A 401 18.68 21.14 -25.31
C PRO A 401 18.55 21.04 -23.79
N VAL A 402 19.64 20.66 -23.12
CA VAL A 402 19.64 20.37 -21.68
C VAL A 402 20.78 21.08 -20.97
N ILE A 403 20.46 21.75 -19.86
CA ILE A 403 21.44 22.08 -18.83
C ILE A 403 21.31 21.07 -17.69
N GLY A 404 22.41 20.39 -17.36
CA GLY A 404 22.47 19.38 -16.31
C GLY A 404 23.56 19.67 -15.29
N THR A 405 23.48 19.04 -14.12
CA THR A 405 24.60 19.06 -13.16
C THR A 405 25.79 18.29 -13.74
N ASP A 406 27.01 18.74 -13.52
CA ASP A 406 28.22 18.01 -13.87
C ASP A 406 28.41 16.82 -12.91
N ILE A 407 27.86 15.68 -13.29
CA ILE A 407 27.77 14.46 -12.48
C ILE A 407 27.77 13.24 -13.42
N PHE A 408 28.17 12.05 -12.94
CA PHE A 408 28.33 10.83 -13.76
C PHE A 408 27.23 10.57 -14.82
N PRO A 409 25.92 10.53 -14.51
CA PRO A 409 24.88 10.24 -15.52
C PRO A 409 24.82 11.23 -16.68
N HIS A 410 25.47 12.39 -16.57
CA HIS A 410 25.45 13.42 -17.61
C HIS A 410 26.73 13.45 -18.46
N GLN A 411 27.76 12.66 -18.13
CA GLN A 411 29.10 12.79 -18.72
C GLN A 411 29.17 12.41 -20.20
N GLU A 412 28.42 11.37 -20.63
CA GLU A 412 28.49 10.86 -21.99
C GLU A 412 27.69 11.69 -23.00
N ALA A 413 26.53 12.21 -22.57
CA ALA A 413 25.61 12.91 -23.44
C ALA A 413 26.14 14.32 -23.76
N PRO A 414 25.96 14.81 -25.00
CA PRO A 414 26.38 16.15 -25.41
C PRO A 414 25.40 17.22 -24.86
N ILE A 415 25.33 17.35 -23.54
CA ILE A 415 24.55 18.37 -22.83
C ILE A 415 25.46 19.42 -22.22
N PHE A 416 24.90 20.58 -21.87
CA PHE A 416 25.66 21.60 -21.16
C PHE A 416 25.68 21.30 -19.66
N ARG A 417 26.86 21.00 -19.13
CA ARG A 417 27.05 20.59 -17.73
C ARG A 417 27.61 21.72 -16.90
N LEU A 418 27.12 21.86 -15.68
CA LEU A 418 27.52 22.91 -14.75
C LEU A 418 27.68 22.37 -13.33
N PRO A 419 28.55 22.98 -12.51
CA PRO A 419 28.54 22.72 -11.07
C PRO A 419 27.15 22.99 -10.49
N HIS A 420 26.83 22.37 -9.35
CA HIS A 420 25.54 22.53 -8.67
C HIS A 420 25.46 23.87 -7.91
N GLU A 421 25.62 24.98 -8.64
CA GLU A 421 25.70 26.34 -8.10
C GLU A 421 24.69 27.26 -8.82
N PRO A 422 23.70 27.86 -8.11
CA PRO A 422 22.64 28.64 -8.74
C PRO A 422 23.15 29.75 -9.69
N GLN A 423 24.22 30.45 -9.33
CA GLN A 423 24.75 31.57 -10.12
C GLN A 423 25.32 31.11 -11.47
N ALA A 424 25.99 29.95 -11.50
CA ALA A 424 26.49 29.37 -12.75
C ALA A 424 25.33 29.01 -13.69
N TRP A 425 24.25 28.44 -13.14
CA TRP A 425 23.04 28.09 -13.89
C TRP A 425 22.31 29.32 -14.42
N ILE A 426 22.10 30.34 -13.57
CA ILE A 426 21.46 31.60 -13.98
C ILE A 426 22.22 32.26 -15.13
N LYS A 427 23.55 32.36 -15.01
CA LYS A 427 24.40 32.93 -16.05
C LYS A 427 24.29 32.14 -17.36
N ALA A 428 24.42 30.81 -17.29
CA ALA A 428 24.37 29.95 -18.46
C ALA A 428 23.00 29.94 -19.14
N ILE A 429 21.91 29.97 -18.36
CA ILE A 429 20.55 30.09 -18.90
C ILE A 429 20.40 31.41 -19.65
N ARG A 430 20.81 32.54 -19.04
CA ARG A 430 20.79 33.86 -19.69
C ARG A 430 21.56 33.85 -20.99
N GLU A 431 22.82 33.42 -20.99
CA GLU A 431 23.64 33.38 -22.21
C GLU A 431 22.97 32.56 -23.34
N ARG A 432 22.32 31.44 -23.00
CA ARG A 432 21.66 30.55 -23.96
C ARG A 432 20.35 31.06 -24.52
N ILE A 433 19.52 31.69 -23.69
CA ILE A 433 18.21 32.16 -24.14
C ILE A 433 18.30 33.35 -25.12
N HIS A 434 19.48 33.97 -25.24
CA HIS A 434 19.76 35.03 -26.22
C HIS A 434 20.01 34.48 -27.64
N ASP A 435 20.36 33.20 -27.81
CA ASP A 435 20.55 32.54 -29.11
C ASP A 435 19.78 31.21 -29.15
N LEU A 436 18.48 31.30 -29.40
CA LEU A 436 17.60 30.14 -29.49
C LEU A 436 17.92 29.23 -30.68
N ASP A 437 18.56 29.74 -31.74
CA ASP A 437 19.01 28.94 -32.89
C ASP A 437 20.22 28.07 -32.52
N ALA A 438 21.11 28.56 -31.65
CA ALA A 438 22.18 27.75 -31.07
C ALA A 438 21.63 26.67 -30.14
N LEU A 439 20.68 27.02 -29.26
CA LEU A 439 20.01 26.06 -28.37
C LEU A 439 19.31 24.94 -29.16
N GLU A 440 18.62 25.28 -30.25
CA GLU A 440 17.97 24.29 -31.10
C GLU A 440 18.99 23.31 -31.74
N ARG A 441 20.16 23.81 -32.16
CA ARG A 441 21.27 22.96 -32.64
C ARG A 441 21.87 22.08 -31.55
N GLU A 442 22.00 22.58 -30.32
CA GLU A 442 22.41 21.76 -29.16
C GLU A 442 21.41 20.61 -28.93
N GLY A 443 20.11 20.91 -28.96
CA GLY A 443 19.04 19.91 -28.82
C GLY A 443 19.05 18.87 -29.93
N GLU A 444 19.26 19.29 -31.18
CA GLU A 444 19.37 18.35 -32.32
C GLU A 444 20.63 17.50 -32.22
N THR A 445 21.74 18.05 -31.73
CA THR A 445 22.98 17.27 -31.50
C THR A 445 22.73 16.18 -30.46
N LEU A 446 22.05 16.50 -29.36
CA LEU A 446 21.66 15.52 -28.35
C LEU A 446 20.70 14.46 -28.92
N ARG A 447 19.75 14.87 -29.75
CA ARG A 447 18.84 13.95 -30.44
C ARG A 447 19.57 12.94 -31.30
N GLN A 448 20.48 13.42 -32.15
CA GLN A 448 21.29 12.56 -33.01
C GLN A 448 22.15 11.60 -32.19
N TRP A 449 22.69 12.07 -31.06
CA TRP A 449 23.43 11.21 -30.14
C TRP A 449 22.56 10.10 -29.55
N VAL A 450 21.33 10.39 -29.10
CA VAL A 450 20.41 9.36 -28.57
C VAL A 450 20.04 8.34 -29.65
N LEU A 451 19.69 8.80 -30.87
CA LEU A 451 19.36 7.93 -32.00
C LEU A 451 20.53 7.02 -32.40
N ALA A 452 21.76 7.52 -32.32
CA ALA A 452 22.96 6.79 -32.71
C ALA A 452 23.44 5.78 -31.64
N HIS A 453 23.19 6.02 -30.35
CA HIS A 453 23.84 5.26 -29.27
C HIS A 453 22.90 4.65 -28.23
N ARG A 454 21.71 5.21 -28.00
CA ARG A 454 20.87 4.91 -26.81
C ARG A 454 19.45 4.44 -27.15
N LEU A 455 19.29 3.87 -28.34
CA LEU A 455 18.11 3.09 -28.71
C LEU A 455 18.28 1.62 -28.34
N ILE A 456 17.14 0.96 -28.05
CA ILE A 456 17.14 -0.44 -27.62
C ILE A 456 17.83 -1.37 -28.63
N GLU A 457 17.73 -1.07 -29.92
CA GLU A 457 18.39 -1.82 -31.01
C GLU A 457 19.91 -1.95 -30.84
N HIS A 458 20.56 -0.97 -30.20
CA HIS A 458 22.01 -0.98 -29.96
C HIS A 458 22.40 -1.75 -28.70
N VAL A 459 21.49 -1.87 -27.74
CA VAL A 459 21.77 -2.47 -26.41
C VAL A 459 21.19 -3.88 -26.28
N LEU A 460 20.19 -4.24 -27.10
CA LEU A 460 19.50 -5.53 -27.07
C LEU A 460 20.45 -6.76 -27.12
N PRO A 461 21.58 -6.75 -27.87
CA PRO A 461 22.55 -7.85 -27.80
C PRO A 461 23.15 -8.07 -26.41
N LYS A 462 23.35 -7.00 -25.63
CA LYS A 462 23.82 -7.11 -24.23
C LYS A 462 22.74 -7.71 -23.32
N TYR A 463 21.47 -7.38 -23.56
CA TYR A 463 20.34 -8.02 -22.87
C TYR A 463 20.26 -9.51 -23.22
N GLU A 464 20.42 -9.89 -24.48
CA GLU A 464 20.50 -11.30 -24.89
C GLU A 464 21.62 -12.05 -24.16
N GLN A 465 22.81 -11.46 -24.12
CA GLN A 465 23.95 -12.06 -23.42
C GLN A 465 23.67 -12.21 -21.92
N ALA A 466 23.22 -11.15 -21.25
CA ALA A 466 22.97 -11.15 -19.81
C ALA A 466 21.81 -12.08 -19.44
N TRP A 467 20.73 -12.08 -20.23
CA TRP A 467 19.50 -12.81 -19.93
C TRP A 467 19.55 -14.28 -20.32
N LEU A 468 20.15 -14.61 -21.47
CA LEU A 468 20.15 -15.98 -21.99
C LEU A 468 21.44 -16.75 -21.72
N GLY A 469 22.57 -16.09 -21.46
CA GLY A 469 23.81 -16.74 -21.01
C GLY A 469 24.51 -17.60 -22.05
N ARG A 470 24.54 -17.20 -23.33
CA ARG A 470 25.29 -17.90 -24.40
C ARG A 470 26.74 -17.41 -24.49
N GLU A 471 27.55 -17.75 -23.49
CA GLU A 471 29.01 -17.98 -23.52
C GLU A 471 29.59 -17.85 -22.10
N ALA A 472 30.52 -18.75 -21.77
CA ALA A 472 31.20 -18.78 -20.50
C ALA A 472 31.97 -17.47 -20.28
N ILE A 473 31.60 -16.71 -19.26
CA ILE A 473 32.56 -15.81 -18.62
C ILE A 473 33.65 -16.74 -18.08
N PRO A 474 34.93 -16.57 -18.46
CA PRO A 474 35.99 -17.39 -17.90
C PRO A 474 36.06 -17.12 -16.40
N CYS A 475 35.53 -18.05 -15.61
CA CYS A 475 35.91 -18.23 -14.23
C CYS A 475 37.33 -18.81 -14.24
N THR A 476 38.32 -18.01 -14.63
CA THR A 476 39.74 -18.33 -14.41
C THR A 476 40.04 -18.12 -12.94
N GLN A 477 39.53 -19.04 -12.15
CA GLN A 477 40.17 -19.67 -11.01
C GLN A 477 39.22 -20.81 -10.66
N ALA A 478 39.77 -22.03 -10.66
CA ALA A 478 39.09 -23.19 -10.10
C ALA A 478 38.47 -22.77 -8.76
N PRO A 479 37.26 -23.27 -8.42
CA PRO A 479 36.64 -22.94 -7.15
C PRO A 479 37.70 -23.12 -6.07
N PRO A 480 38.03 -22.08 -5.27
CA PRO A 480 38.89 -22.28 -4.13
C PRO A 480 38.24 -23.41 -3.34
N SER A 481 38.97 -24.51 -3.25
CA SER A 481 38.66 -25.71 -2.48
C SER A 481 37.81 -25.31 -1.30
N ARG A 482 36.50 -25.67 -1.34
CA ARG A 482 35.48 -25.39 -0.30
C ARG A 482 36.06 -24.46 0.76
N VAL A 483 36.08 -23.15 0.49
CA VAL A 483 36.04 -22.23 1.64
C VAL A 483 34.80 -22.70 2.36
N GLN A 484 35.00 -23.29 3.53
CA GLN A 484 33.93 -23.53 4.46
C GLN A 484 33.23 -22.20 4.52
N VAL A 485 32.06 -22.14 3.89
CA VAL A 485 31.05 -21.14 4.20
C VAL A 485 31.10 -21.12 5.73
N PRO A 486 31.54 -20.04 6.40
CA PRO A 486 31.09 -19.90 7.77
C PRO A 486 29.59 -20.03 7.57
N PRO A 487 28.95 -21.03 8.19
CA PRO A 487 27.55 -21.29 7.94
C PRO A 487 26.82 -19.93 7.98
N ALA A 488 25.58 -19.87 7.48
CA ALA A 488 24.67 -18.87 8.04
C ALA A 488 24.95 -18.75 9.55
N PRO A 489 24.66 -17.65 10.24
CA PRO A 489 24.30 -17.88 11.61
C PRO A 489 23.07 -18.84 11.56
N THR A 490 23.26 -20.17 11.39
CA THR A 490 23.47 -21.03 12.55
C THR A 490 23.73 -20.12 13.74
N TYR A 491 22.63 -19.59 14.26
CA TYR A 491 22.28 -20.08 15.57
C TYR A 491 22.70 -21.54 15.55
N ALA A 492 23.87 -21.80 16.14
CA ALA A 492 24.18 -23.14 16.59
C ALA A 492 22.88 -23.72 17.15
N PRO A 493 22.67 -25.03 17.20
CA PRO A 493 21.87 -25.53 18.31
C PRO A 493 22.44 -24.85 19.55
N ARG A 494 21.78 -23.78 20.03
CA ARG A 494 22.25 -22.97 21.14
C ARG A 494 22.43 -24.01 22.21
N ASN A 495 23.67 -24.15 22.69
CA ASN A 495 24.08 -24.99 23.83
C ASN A 495 22.84 -25.63 24.42
N GLN A 496 22.48 -26.87 24.05
CA GLN A 496 21.20 -27.53 24.40
C GLN A 496 20.58 -26.79 25.59
N VAL A 497 19.69 -25.83 25.34
CA VAL A 497 19.29 -24.90 26.43
C VAL A 497 18.74 -25.83 27.48
N LYS A 498 19.45 -25.94 28.60
CA LYS A 498 19.13 -26.94 29.60
C LYS A 498 17.80 -26.51 30.17
N LEU A 499 16.73 -27.14 29.69
CA LEU A 499 15.38 -26.80 30.08
C LEU A 499 15.29 -27.02 31.59
N SER A 500 15.18 -25.93 32.33
CA SER A 500 15.17 -25.92 33.79
C SER A 500 13.82 -25.52 34.36
N PHE A 501 12.92 -25.01 33.51
CA PHE A 501 11.60 -24.55 33.87
C PHE A 501 10.54 -25.10 32.90
N ASP A 502 9.30 -25.20 33.37
CA ASP A 502 8.16 -25.48 32.50
C ASP A 502 7.87 -24.28 31.60
N CYS A 503 7.90 -23.07 32.17
CA CYS A 503 7.54 -21.83 31.48
C CYS A 503 8.62 -20.75 31.60
N SER A 504 8.82 -19.97 30.54
CA SER A 504 9.49 -18.67 30.63
C SER A 504 8.47 -17.57 30.33
N ILE A 505 8.18 -16.74 31.33
CA ILE A 505 7.28 -15.60 31.20
C ILE A 505 8.09 -14.41 30.70
N ILE A 506 7.78 -13.94 29.50
CA ILE A 506 8.50 -12.88 28.78
C ILE A 506 7.64 -11.62 28.81
N ILE A 507 8.18 -10.57 29.42
CA ILE A 507 7.48 -9.30 29.65
C ILE A 507 8.26 -8.18 28.97
N PRO A 508 7.86 -7.73 27.77
CA PRO A 508 8.41 -6.51 27.19
C PRO A 508 7.90 -5.28 27.95
N VAL A 509 8.80 -4.34 28.25
CA VAL A 509 8.51 -3.16 29.07
C VAL A 509 9.02 -1.91 28.38
N TRP A 510 8.20 -0.85 28.35
CA TRP A 510 8.63 0.48 27.95
C TRP A 510 7.91 1.53 28.80
N ASN A 511 8.63 2.10 29.77
CA ASN A 511 8.14 2.98 30.83
C ASN A 511 7.04 2.32 31.69
N LYS A 512 6.38 3.14 32.51
CA LYS A 512 5.27 2.80 33.42
C LYS A 512 5.69 1.80 34.49
N VAL A 513 6.67 2.22 35.29
CA VAL A 513 7.18 1.43 36.42
C VAL A 513 6.07 0.91 37.34
N GLU A 514 4.99 1.67 37.55
CA GLU A 514 3.88 1.29 38.42
C GLU A 514 3.14 0.05 37.88
N LEU A 515 2.91 0.00 36.57
CA LEU A 515 2.25 -1.14 35.90
C LEU A 515 3.16 -2.36 35.92
N THR A 516 4.44 -2.17 35.55
CA THR A 516 5.44 -3.25 35.55
C THR A 516 5.61 -3.85 36.95
N SER A 517 5.68 -3.00 37.99
CA SER A 517 5.79 -3.45 39.38
C SER A 517 4.54 -4.22 39.83
N GLN A 518 3.35 -3.73 39.49
CA GLN A 518 2.09 -4.40 39.79
C GLN A 518 1.98 -5.77 39.10
N CYS A 519 2.30 -5.84 37.81
CA CYS A 519 2.28 -7.08 37.04
C CYS A 519 3.23 -8.13 37.64
N LEU A 520 4.49 -7.75 37.89
CA LEU A 520 5.48 -8.66 38.48
C LEU A 520 5.10 -9.12 39.89
N THR A 521 4.52 -8.25 40.71
CA THR A 521 4.02 -8.61 42.04
C THR A 521 2.94 -9.67 41.94
N HIS A 522 1.94 -9.49 41.07
CA HIS A 522 0.87 -10.47 40.90
C HIS A 522 1.38 -11.77 40.28
N VAL A 523 2.29 -11.72 39.31
CA VAL A 523 2.96 -12.92 38.79
C VAL A 523 3.61 -13.70 39.92
N ALA A 524 4.32 -13.03 40.85
CA ALA A 524 4.95 -13.71 41.98
C ALA A 524 3.94 -14.24 43.02
N GLU A 525 2.84 -13.52 43.27
CA GLU A 525 1.86 -13.87 44.30
C GLU A 525 0.89 -14.99 43.91
N VAL A 526 0.47 -15.07 42.64
CA VAL A 526 -0.66 -15.92 42.23
C VAL A 526 -0.28 -17.06 41.28
N THR A 527 0.97 -17.10 40.81
CA THR A 527 1.43 -18.12 39.86
C THR A 527 1.95 -19.34 40.60
N GLU A 528 1.19 -20.42 40.56
CA GLU A 528 1.49 -21.67 41.25
C GLU A 528 1.36 -22.90 40.34
N GLY A 529 2.02 -24.00 40.73
CA GLY A 529 1.84 -25.33 40.13
C GLY A 529 2.77 -25.68 38.96
N CYS A 530 3.47 -24.73 38.38
CA CYS A 530 4.48 -25.00 37.35
C CYS A 530 5.75 -24.25 37.67
N SER A 531 6.91 -24.82 37.32
CA SER A 531 8.18 -24.13 37.46
C SER A 531 8.30 -23.05 36.38
N TYR A 532 8.66 -21.82 36.76
CA TYR A 532 8.78 -20.72 35.81
C TYR A 532 9.96 -19.80 36.13
N GLU A 533 10.44 -19.11 35.10
CA GLU A 533 11.32 -17.95 35.22
C GLU A 533 10.65 -16.73 34.57
N VAL A 534 11.08 -15.53 34.97
CA VAL A 534 10.59 -14.28 34.38
C VAL A 534 11.72 -13.59 33.63
N ILE A 535 11.45 -13.17 32.40
CA ILE A 535 12.39 -12.44 31.55
C ILE A 535 11.76 -11.10 31.19
N VAL A 536 12.29 -10.04 31.79
CA VAL A 536 11.86 -8.67 31.53
C VAL A 536 12.77 -8.07 30.47
N VAL A 537 12.18 -7.59 29.36
CA VAL A 537 12.92 -6.92 28.29
C VAL A 537 12.57 -5.44 28.31
N ASP A 538 13.44 -4.64 28.91
CA ASP A 538 13.31 -3.18 28.97
C ASP A 538 13.72 -2.55 27.62
N ASN A 539 12.74 -2.04 26.89
CA ASN A 539 12.87 -1.38 25.59
C ASN A 539 13.26 0.09 25.73
N ALA A 540 14.35 0.36 26.47
CA ALA A 540 14.86 1.70 26.73
C ALA A 540 13.86 2.59 27.48
N SER A 541 13.38 2.13 28.63
CA SER A 541 12.60 2.97 29.55
C SER A 541 13.41 4.17 30.02
N THR A 542 12.72 5.30 30.18
CA THR A 542 13.29 6.61 30.57
C THR A 542 12.80 7.08 31.93
N ASP A 543 11.87 6.33 32.55
CA ASP A 543 11.36 6.59 33.89
C ASP A 543 12.08 5.72 34.95
N ALA A 544 11.50 5.59 36.13
CA ALA A 544 12.09 4.81 37.23
C ALA A 544 12.11 3.28 36.99
N THR A 545 11.65 2.80 35.82
CA THR A 545 11.61 1.37 35.49
C THR A 545 12.98 0.72 35.61
N GLN A 546 14.04 1.29 35.02
CA GLN A 546 15.38 0.69 35.09
C GLN A 546 15.90 0.55 36.53
N ALA A 547 15.67 1.58 37.35
CA ALA A 547 16.03 1.54 38.76
C ALA A 547 15.26 0.44 39.50
N PHE A 548 13.95 0.32 39.26
CA PHE A 548 13.13 -0.75 39.85
C PHE A 548 13.58 -2.14 39.38
N LEU A 549 13.81 -2.35 38.08
CA LEU A 549 14.27 -3.64 37.55
C LEU A 549 15.61 -4.09 38.14
N SER A 550 16.50 -3.14 38.49
CA SER A 550 17.77 -3.44 39.14
C SER A 550 17.64 -3.99 40.57
N THR A 551 16.45 -3.82 41.20
CA THR A 551 16.16 -4.35 42.53
C THR A 551 15.62 -5.78 42.53
N LEU A 552 15.25 -6.31 41.36
CA LEU A 552 14.67 -7.63 41.24
C LEU A 552 15.72 -8.72 41.53
N SER A 553 15.30 -9.78 42.21
CA SER A 553 16.12 -10.95 42.54
C SER A 553 15.30 -12.24 42.41
N GLY A 554 15.97 -13.40 42.43
CA GLY A 554 15.33 -14.71 42.19
C GLY A 554 15.50 -15.18 40.75
N ASP A 555 14.57 -16.01 40.25
CA ASP A 555 14.55 -16.51 38.87
C ASP A 555 14.03 -15.46 37.88
N VAL A 556 14.61 -14.26 37.94
CA VAL A 556 14.29 -13.10 37.09
C VAL A 556 15.53 -12.69 36.30
N GLN A 557 15.36 -12.52 35.00
CA GLN A 557 16.39 -12.00 34.10
C GLN A 557 15.90 -10.68 33.48
N VAL A 558 16.79 -9.69 33.43
CA VAL A 558 16.51 -8.40 32.80
C VAL A 558 17.41 -8.23 31.58
N ILE A 559 16.82 -7.87 30.44
CA ILE A 559 17.52 -7.48 29.21
C ILE A 559 17.18 -6.01 28.95
N THR A 560 18.17 -5.14 28.91
CA THR A 560 17.97 -3.70 28.66
C THR A 560 18.47 -3.34 27.27
N ASN A 561 17.59 -2.77 26.46
CA ASN A 561 17.89 -2.25 25.14
C ASN A 561 18.31 -0.77 25.20
N PRO A 562 19.19 -0.32 24.29
CA PRO A 562 19.61 1.09 24.23
C PRO A 562 18.56 2.02 23.61
N GLU A 563 17.62 1.47 22.84
CA GLU A 563 16.50 2.18 22.21
C GLU A 563 15.26 1.28 22.16
N ASN A 564 14.10 1.86 21.86
CA ASN A 564 12.86 1.09 21.76
C ASN A 564 12.78 0.36 20.41
N TYR A 565 12.95 -0.96 20.45
CA TYR A 565 12.94 -1.84 19.28
C TYR A 565 11.57 -2.36 18.85
N GLY A 566 10.50 -1.96 19.53
CA GLY A 566 9.15 -2.48 19.28
C GLY A 566 8.87 -3.81 20.00
N PHE A 567 7.62 -4.27 19.90
CA PHE A 567 7.10 -5.41 20.67
C PHE A 567 7.68 -6.74 20.19
N ALA A 568 7.64 -7.01 18.88
CA ALA A 568 8.08 -8.28 18.29
C ALA A 568 9.56 -8.58 18.62
N LYS A 569 10.45 -7.61 18.41
CA LYS A 569 11.89 -7.78 18.67
C LYS A 569 12.20 -8.00 20.15
N ALA A 570 11.51 -7.28 21.05
CA ALA A 570 11.66 -7.48 22.49
C ALA A 570 11.21 -8.88 22.93
N CYS A 571 10.07 -9.35 22.42
CA CYS A 571 9.59 -10.70 22.66
C CYS A 571 10.57 -11.76 22.16
N ASN A 572 11.14 -11.58 20.97
CA ASN A 572 12.15 -12.48 20.41
C ASN A 572 13.43 -12.53 21.25
N GLN A 573 13.89 -11.39 21.79
CA GLN A 573 15.04 -11.34 22.71
C GLN A 573 14.75 -12.12 24.00
N GLY A 574 13.55 -11.96 24.57
CA GLY A 574 13.14 -12.71 25.75
C GLY A 574 13.05 -14.22 25.48
N ALA A 575 12.42 -14.62 24.37
CA ALA A 575 12.33 -16.01 23.93
C ALA A 575 13.72 -16.62 23.67
N ALA A 576 14.66 -15.81 23.21
CA ALA A 576 16.03 -16.23 23.01
C ALA A 576 16.79 -16.53 24.32
N ALA A 577 16.50 -15.79 25.39
CA ALA A 577 17.11 -15.99 26.70
C ALA A 577 16.38 -17.07 27.54
N ALA A 578 15.12 -17.36 27.21
CA ALA A 578 14.28 -18.33 27.88
C ALA A 578 14.91 -19.72 27.99
N LYS A 579 14.69 -20.38 29.13
CA LYS A 579 15.05 -21.78 29.46
C LYS A 579 13.82 -22.65 29.76
N GLY A 580 12.62 -22.12 29.59
CA GLY A 580 11.35 -22.83 29.74
C GLY A 580 11.00 -23.67 28.52
N ARG A 581 10.29 -24.78 28.73
CA ARG A 581 9.72 -25.60 27.65
C ARG A 581 8.62 -24.87 26.87
N PHE A 582 7.82 -24.08 27.59
CA PHE A 582 6.78 -23.21 27.04
C PHE A 582 7.20 -21.74 27.18
N LEU A 583 6.90 -20.95 26.16
CA LEU A 583 7.11 -19.50 26.17
C LEU A 583 5.77 -18.84 26.47
N VAL A 584 5.75 -17.89 27.40
CA VAL A 584 4.54 -17.14 27.77
C VAL A 584 4.80 -15.68 27.54
N PHE A 585 4.17 -15.07 26.55
CA PHE A 585 4.25 -13.63 26.33
C PHE A 585 3.18 -12.95 27.17
N LEU A 586 3.58 -11.94 27.95
CA LEU A 586 2.72 -11.25 28.90
C LEU A 586 3.01 -9.75 28.87
N ASN A 587 1.97 -8.95 28.63
CA ASN A 587 2.08 -7.49 28.71
C ASN A 587 2.32 -7.00 30.14
N ASN A 588 3.10 -5.92 30.30
CA ASN A 588 3.42 -5.35 31.61
C ASN A 588 2.23 -4.63 32.30
N ASP A 589 1.15 -4.34 31.57
CA ASP A 589 -0.09 -3.73 32.05
C ASP A 589 -1.19 -4.77 32.32
N THR A 590 -0.81 -5.97 32.75
CA THR A 590 -1.72 -7.06 33.08
C THR A 590 -1.68 -7.43 34.57
N ILE A 591 -2.79 -7.97 35.08
CA ILE A 591 -2.94 -8.46 36.45
C ILE A 591 -3.46 -9.90 36.38
N PRO A 592 -2.58 -10.91 36.49
CA PRO A 592 -3.01 -12.30 36.48
C PRO A 592 -3.88 -12.68 37.68
N LYS A 593 -4.81 -13.62 37.48
CA LYS A 593 -5.61 -14.24 38.55
C LYS A 593 -5.03 -15.60 38.95
N PRO A 594 -5.33 -16.10 40.17
CA PRO A 594 -4.91 -17.45 40.57
C PRO A 594 -5.30 -18.51 39.55
N GLY A 595 -4.38 -19.43 39.26
CA GLY A 595 -4.59 -20.53 38.32
C GLY A 595 -4.35 -20.22 36.84
N TRP A 596 -4.08 -18.96 36.47
CA TRP A 596 -3.95 -18.54 35.07
C TRP A 596 -2.93 -19.37 34.28
N LEU A 597 -1.69 -19.45 34.75
CA LEU A 597 -0.61 -20.13 34.04
C LEU A 597 -0.85 -21.65 33.98
N ARG A 598 -1.37 -22.22 35.06
CA ARG A 598 -1.71 -23.65 35.13
C ARG A 598 -2.75 -24.03 34.06
N ALA A 599 -3.76 -23.20 33.85
CA ALA A 599 -4.77 -23.45 32.82
C ALA A 599 -4.15 -23.47 31.40
N LEU A 600 -3.24 -22.53 31.11
CA LEU A 600 -2.51 -22.51 29.83
C LEU A 600 -1.61 -23.74 29.65
N VAL A 601 -0.88 -24.13 30.69
CA VAL A 601 0.02 -25.30 30.66
C VAL A 601 -0.76 -26.60 30.50
N ASN A 602 -1.84 -26.78 31.27
CA ASN A 602 -2.68 -27.97 31.20
C ASN A 602 -3.24 -28.18 29.79
N GLU A 603 -3.64 -27.10 29.11
CA GLU A 603 -4.17 -27.14 27.75
C GLU A 603 -3.17 -27.74 26.76
N VAL A 604 -1.92 -27.24 26.74
CA VAL A 604 -0.87 -27.80 25.87
C VAL A 604 -0.39 -29.18 26.34
N GLU A 605 -0.40 -29.49 27.63
CA GLU A 605 0.01 -30.83 28.07
C GLU A 605 -1.02 -31.90 27.71
N CYS A 606 -2.31 -31.58 27.79
CA CYS A 606 -3.39 -32.49 27.42
C CYS A 606 -3.55 -32.66 25.91
N HIS A 607 -3.22 -31.63 25.11
CA HIS A 607 -3.47 -31.60 23.68
C HIS A 607 -2.20 -31.33 22.87
N GLN A 608 -1.63 -32.39 22.28
CA GLN A 608 -0.39 -32.34 21.49
C GLN A 608 -0.53 -31.55 20.17
N ASP A 609 -1.74 -31.44 19.65
CA ASP A 609 -2.09 -30.65 18.46
C ASP A 609 -2.25 -29.15 18.74
N VAL A 610 -2.38 -28.76 20.01
CA VAL A 610 -2.44 -27.36 20.44
C VAL A 610 -1.03 -26.78 20.58
N ALA A 611 -0.76 -25.72 19.83
CA ALA A 611 0.53 -25.02 19.84
C ALA A 611 0.48 -23.70 20.60
N ILE A 612 -0.62 -22.96 20.48
CA ILE A 612 -0.83 -21.66 21.13
C ILE A 612 -2.08 -21.72 22.01
N VAL A 613 -1.99 -21.10 23.18
CA VAL A 613 -3.13 -20.90 24.09
C VAL A 613 -3.21 -19.44 24.53
N GLY A 614 -4.34 -18.79 24.29
CA GLY A 614 -4.63 -17.42 24.71
C GLY A 614 -5.54 -17.38 25.94
N SER A 615 -5.31 -16.39 26.82
CA SER A 615 -6.09 -16.20 28.04
C SER A 615 -7.36 -15.39 27.82
N LYS A 616 -8.32 -15.48 28.75
CA LYS A 616 -9.39 -14.51 28.94
C LYS A 616 -8.86 -13.22 29.54
N LEU A 617 -9.06 -12.12 28.82
CA LEU A 617 -8.66 -10.78 29.30
C LEU A 617 -9.90 -9.96 29.64
N LEU A 618 -9.89 -9.39 30.83
CA LEU A 618 -10.93 -8.53 31.36
C LEU A 618 -10.44 -7.08 31.43
N TYR A 619 -11.34 -6.14 31.19
CA TYR A 619 -11.18 -4.76 31.63
C TYR A 619 -11.41 -4.65 33.14
N PRO A 620 -10.97 -3.55 33.79
CA PRO A 620 -11.15 -3.36 35.25
C PRO A 620 -12.61 -3.37 35.74
N ASN A 621 -13.57 -3.20 34.84
CA ASN A 621 -15.01 -3.24 35.12
C ASN A 621 -15.64 -4.63 34.89
N ASP A 622 -14.82 -5.69 34.90
CA ASP A 622 -15.22 -7.09 34.68
C ASP A 622 -15.89 -7.37 33.32
N THR A 623 -15.69 -6.50 32.33
CA THR A 623 -16.11 -6.76 30.95
C THR A 623 -14.99 -7.36 30.11
N ILE A 624 -15.33 -8.10 29.06
CA ILE A 624 -14.37 -8.76 28.17
C ILE A 624 -13.56 -7.75 27.37
N GLN A 625 -12.24 -7.92 27.40
CA GLN A 625 -11.29 -7.31 26.47
C GLN A 625 -10.91 -8.30 25.36
N HIS A 626 -10.68 -9.57 25.72
CA HIS A 626 -10.36 -10.64 24.77
C HIS A 626 -11.03 -11.96 25.16
N ALA A 627 -11.73 -12.54 24.20
CA ALA A 627 -12.30 -13.89 24.25
C ALA A 627 -12.09 -14.65 22.92
N GLY A 628 -10.97 -14.37 22.24
CA GLY A 628 -10.68 -14.76 20.86
C GLY A 628 -10.63 -13.59 19.88
N VAL A 629 -9.97 -13.78 18.75
CA VAL A 629 -9.91 -12.82 17.62
C VAL A 629 -10.50 -13.50 16.38
N VAL A 630 -11.40 -12.79 15.71
CA VAL A 630 -12.12 -13.24 14.51
C VAL A 630 -11.89 -12.28 13.35
N PHE A 631 -12.10 -12.73 12.12
CA PHE A 631 -11.94 -11.94 10.90
C PHE A 631 -13.31 -11.51 10.34
N SER A 632 -13.43 -10.20 10.09
CA SER A 632 -14.65 -9.58 9.56
C SER A 632 -14.97 -9.97 8.11
N LYS A 633 -16.25 -10.20 7.80
CA LYS A 633 -16.75 -10.49 6.45
C LYS A 633 -16.66 -9.30 5.48
N ASN A 634 -16.50 -8.08 5.99
CA ASN A 634 -16.50 -6.86 5.19
C ASN A 634 -15.12 -6.53 4.61
N CYS A 635 -14.06 -6.76 5.40
CA CYS A 635 -12.71 -6.28 5.08
C CYS A 635 -11.58 -7.18 5.61
N LEU A 636 -11.87 -8.41 6.05
CA LEU A 636 -10.89 -9.33 6.65
C LEU A 636 -10.11 -8.72 7.82
N THR A 637 -10.64 -7.66 8.45
CA THR A 637 -9.97 -7.01 9.57
C THR A 637 -10.17 -7.86 10.83
N PRO A 638 -9.09 -8.20 11.54
CA PRO A 638 -9.19 -8.96 12.79
C PRO A 638 -9.74 -8.06 13.91
N TYR A 639 -10.60 -8.61 14.75
CA TYR A 639 -11.08 -7.93 15.96
C TYR A 639 -11.40 -8.90 17.09
N HIS A 640 -11.45 -8.38 18.32
CA HIS A 640 -11.77 -9.17 19.52
C HIS A 640 -13.28 -9.41 19.61
N ILE A 641 -13.70 -10.68 19.52
CA ILE A 641 -15.13 -11.04 19.67
C ILE A 641 -15.57 -10.91 21.13
N PHE A 642 -16.85 -10.59 21.36
CA PHE A 642 -17.47 -10.33 22.67
C PHE A 642 -16.88 -9.15 23.47
N ARG A 643 -16.10 -8.26 22.86
CA ARG A 643 -15.54 -7.09 23.54
C ARG A 643 -16.65 -6.25 24.20
N GLY A 644 -16.48 -5.92 25.47
CA GLY A 644 -17.44 -5.18 26.29
C GLY A 644 -18.57 -6.03 26.89
N ALA A 645 -18.68 -7.32 26.55
CA ALA A 645 -19.65 -8.21 27.20
C ALA A 645 -19.26 -8.48 28.67
N PRO A 646 -20.21 -8.82 29.56
CA PRO A 646 -19.89 -9.23 30.92
C PRO A 646 -18.98 -10.47 30.96
N GLY A 647 -17.96 -10.46 31.82
CA GLY A 647 -17.02 -11.58 31.98
C GLY A 647 -17.69 -12.89 32.41
N GLU A 648 -18.81 -12.82 33.12
CA GLU A 648 -19.58 -13.98 33.58
C GLU A 648 -20.52 -14.56 32.52
N LEU A 649 -20.63 -13.94 31.34
CA LEU A 649 -21.49 -14.42 30.28
C LEU A 649 -21.08 -15.85 29.89
N GLN A 650 -22.02 -16.80 29.85
CA GLN A 650 -21.70 -18.19 29.52
C GLN A 650 -20.95 -18.31 28.19
N ALA A 651 -21.32 -17.49 27.20
CA ALA A 651 -20.69 -17.46 25.89
C ALA A 651 -19.19 -17.19 25.94
N VAL A 652 -18.64 -16.49 26.92
CA VAL A 652 -17.20 -16.14 26.97
C VAL A 652 -16.41 -17.07 27.89
N ASN A 653 -17.10 -18.02 28.54
CA ASN A 653 -16.54 -19.03 29.44
C ASN A 653 -16.57 -20.43 28.81
N VAL A 654 -16.30 -20.50 27.50
CA VAL A 654 -16.21 -21.77 26.74
C VAL A 654 -14.85 -21.85 26.06
N ARG A 655 -14.15 -22.98 26.24
CA ARG A 655 -12.92 -23.30 25.50
C ARG A 655 -13.22 -23.36 24.00
N ARG A 656 -12.48 -22.61 23.18
CA ARG A 656 -12.70 -22.57 21.73
C ARG A 656 -11.39 -22.59 20.95
N GLU A 657 -11.43 -23.20 19.78
CA GLU A 657 -10.39 -23.03 18.76
C GLU A 657 -10.67 -21.75 17.98
N PHE A 658 -9.64 -20.95 17.75
CA PHE A 658 -9.69 -19.73 16.94
C PHE A 658 -8.58 -19.77 15.89
N GLN A 659 -8.66 -18.90 14.89
CA GLN A 659 -7.51 -18.66 14.01
C GLN A 659 -6.41 -17.86 14.73
N VAL A 660 -6.78 -17.00 15.69
CA VAL A 660 -5.91 -16.02 16.34
C VAL A 660 -6.33 -15.78 17.79
N VAL A 661 -5.33 -15.62 18.66
CA VAL A 661 -5.46 -15.03 20.00
C VAL A 661 -4.43 -13.91 20.16
N THR A 662 -4.61 -13.03 21.14
CA THR A 662 -3.68 -11.90 21.32
C THR A 662 -2.44 -12.27 22.12
N ALA A 663 -1.29 -11.65 21.79
CA ALA A 663 -0.06 -11.77 22.56
C ALA A 663 -0.03 -10.95 23.86
N ALA A 664 -1.11 -10.24 24.22
CA ALA A 664 -1.21 -9.59 25.52
C ALA A 664 -1.09 -10.59 26.69
N CYS A 665 -1.60 -11.81 26.50
CA CYS A 665 -1.23 -12.99 27.27
C CYS A 665 -1.44 -14.25 26.45
N MET A 666 -0.34 -14.88 26.01
CA MET A 666 -0.38 -16.15 25.28
C MET A 666 0.74 -17.09 25.69
N LEU A 667 0.44 -18.39 25.75
CA LEU A 667 1.44 -19.45 25.82
C LEU A 667 1.65 -20.05 24.42
N ILE A 668 2.90 -20.33 24.06
CA ILE A 668 3.27 -21.10 22.87
C ILE A 668 4.33 -22.16 23.19
N ARG A 669 4.24 -23.33 22.55
CA ARG A 669 5.33 -24.31 22.58
C ARG A 669 6.58 -23.72 21.96
N ARG A 670 7.73 -23.81 22.65
CA ARG A 670 9.00 -23.31 22.12
C ARG A 670 9.31 -23.87 20.74
N GLU A 671 9.13 -25.19 20.56
CA GLU A 671 9.42 -25.86 19.29
C GLU A 671 8.57 -25.34 18.12
N GLU A 672 7.31 -24.94 18.39
CA GLU A 672 6.44 -24.38 17.35
C GLU A 672 6.78 -22.91 17.08
N PHE A 673 7.13 -22.14 18.12
CA PHE A 673 7.63 -20.76 17.97
C PHE A 673 8.93 -20.70 17.15
N ASP A 674 9.86 -21.61 17.43
CA ASP A 674 11.11 -21.74 16.67
C ASP A 674 10.86 -22.22 15.23
N ALA A 675 9.94 -23.17 15.04
CA ALA A 675 9.64 -23.73 13.72
C ALA A 675 8.97 -22.74 12.76
N VAL A 676 8.30 -21.70 13.27
CA VAL A 676 7.69 -20.64 12.44
C VAL A 676 8.58 -19.40 12.30
N GLY A 677 9.78 -19.40 12.87
CA GLY A 677 10.70 -18.27 12.79
C GLY A 677 10.29 -17.07 13.64
N HIS A 678 9.66 -17.32 14.80
CA HIS A 678 9.37 -16.32 15.84
C HIS A 678 8.36 -15.24 15.44
N PHE A 679 8.24 -14.16 16.24
CA PHE A 679 7.52 -12.96 15.82
C PHE A 679 8.28 -12.27 14.68
N ASP A 680 7.55 -11.78 13.67
CA ASP A 680 8.19 -11.02 12.59
C ASP A 680 8.42 -9.57 13.03
N GLU A 681 9.68 -9.16 13.04
CA GLU A 681 10.11 -7.83 13.48
C GLU A 681 9.74 -6.71 12.49
N ILE A 682 9.10 -7.02 11.35
CA ILE A 682 8.48 -6.00 10.49
C ILE A 682 7.34 -5.27 11.21
N TYR A 683 6.62 -5.97 12.08
CA TYR A 683 5.54 -5.40 12.87
C TYR A 683 6.14 -4.68 14.07
N GLN A 684 6.06 -3.35 14.08
CA GLN A 684 6.60 -2.57 15.19
C GLN A 684 5.76 -2.74 16.46
N ASN A 685 4.43 -2.59 16.34
CA ASN A 685 3.46 -2.84 17.40
C ASN A 685 2.05 -3.02 16.82
N GLY A 686 1.43 -4.17 17.05
CA GLY A 686 0.14 -4.58 16.50
C GLY A 686 0.27 -5.50 15.27
N PHE A 687 -0.59 -6.52 15.21
CA PHE A 687 -0.69 -7.56 14.17
C PHE A 687 0.42 -8.62 14.15
N GLU A 688 1.49 -8.50 14.95
CA GLU A 688 2.51 -9.54 15.08
C GLU A 688 1.96 -10.86 15.65
N ASP A 689 0.98 -10.77 16.54
CA ASP A 689 0.29 -11.90 17.16
C ASP A 689 -0.64 -12.60 16.17
N VAL A 690 -1.33 -11.83 15.33
CA VAL A 690 -2.10 -12.31 14.18
C VAL A 690 -1.20 -13.08 13.22
N ASP A 691 -0.08 -12.49 12.79
CA ASP A 691 0.89 -13.12 11.89
C ASP A 691 1.46 -14.42 12.49
N LEU A 692 1.87 -14.41 13.77
CA LEU A 692 2.37 -15.60 14.46
C LEU A 692 1.32 -16.73 14.51
N CYS A 693 0.09 -16.44 14.91
CA CYS A 693 -0.98 -17.43 14.98
C CYS A 693 -1.27 -18.03 13.59
N LEU A 694 -1.28 -17.20 12.53
CA LEU A 694 -1.53 -17.68 11.17
C LEU A 694 -0.37 -18.56 10.64
N LYS A 695 0.90 -18.26 10.98
CA LYS A 695 2.05 -19.12 10.66
C LYS A 695 1.93 -20.48 11.34
N VAL A 696 1.57 -20.50 12.62
CA VAL A 696 1.36 -21.75 13.37
C VAL A 696 0.20 -22.54 12.79
N GLY A 697 -0.92 -21.87 12.46
CA GLY A 697 -2.07 -22.50 11.81
C GLY A 697 -1.72 -23.14 10.46
N LYS A 698 -0.86 -22.52 9.64
CA LYS A 698 -0.38 -23.11 8.36
C LYS A 698 0.37 -24.44 8.54
N ARG A 699 0.88 -24.74 9.74
CA ARG A 699 1.51 -26.02 10.09
C ARG A 699 0.50 -27.08 10.57
N GLY A 700 -0.80 -26.79 10.49
CA GLY A 700 -1.86 -27.69 10.97
C GLY A 700 -1.98 -27.75 12.49
N LYS A 701 -1.44 -26.75 13.21
CA LYS A 701 -1.47 -26.67 14.67
C LYS A 701 -2.60 -25.75 15.15
N LYS A 702 -3.15 -26.06 16.32
CA LYS A 702 -4.30 -25.36 16.87
C LYS A 702 -3.92 -24.18 17.76
N VAL A 703 -4.77 -23.15 17.69
CA VAL A 703 -4.74 -21.97 18.55
C VAL A 703 -6.02 -22.00 19.39
N ILE A 704 -5.87 -22.10 20.72
CA ILE A 704 -6.98 -22.28 21.65
C ILE A 704 -7.14 -21.05 22.54
N TYR A 705 -8.38 -20.60 22.73
CA TYR A 705 -8.79 -19.72 23.80
C TYR A 705 -9.19 -20.56 25.03
N GLN A 706 -8.52 -20.32 26.17
CA GLN A 706 -8.74 -21.04 27.43
C GLN A 706 -9.33 -20.09 28.49
N PRO A 707 -10.66 -20.10 28.72
CA PRO A 707 -11.33 -19.15 29.60
C PRO A 707 -10.99 -19.32 31.09
N GLU A 708 -10.43 -20.46 31.51
CA GLU A 708 -9.94 -20.66 32.88
C GLU A 708 -8.66 -19.86 33.18
N SER A 709 -7.91 -19.46 32.14
CA SER A 709 -6.80 -18.52 32.31
C SER A 709 -7.31 -17.09 32.27
N VAL A 710 -7.41 -16.43 33.43
CA VAL A 710 -8.02 -15.10 33.55
C VAL A 710 -7.00 -14.05 33.99
N LEU A 711 -6.98 -12.90 33.30
CA LEU A 711 -6.20 -11.74 33.66
C LEU A 711 -7.02 -10.46 33.47
N TYR A 712 -6.76 -9.41 34.25
CA TYR A 712 -7.13 -8.06 33.85
C TYR A 712 -6.06 -7.45 32.95
N HIS A 713 -6.47 -6.66 31.97
CA HIS A 713 -5.59 -5.90 31.10
C HIS A 713 -5.98 -4.41 31.19
N LEU A 714 -5.06 -3.59 31.69
CA LEU A 714 -5.32 -2.18 32.01
C LEU A 714 -5.18 -1.25 30.79
N GLU A 715 -5.34 -1.76 29.56
CA GLU A 715 -5.05 -1.17 28.22
C GLU A 715 -5.04 0.38 28.12
N HIS A 716 -4.21 0.92 27.21
CA HIS A 716 -4.08 2.36 26.86
C HIS A 716 -3.34 3.26 27.88
N GLN A 717 -2.60 2.69 28.83
CA GLN A 717 -1.87 3.48 29.82
C GLN A 717 -0.52 4.03 29.33
N THR A 718 0.03 3.48 28.23
CA THR A 718 1.33 3.90 27.66
C THR A 718 1.14 4.77 26.41
N PRO A 719 1.49 6.08 26.47
CA PRO A 719 1.42 6.98 25.33
C PRO A 719 2.31 6.53 24.16
N GLY A 720 1.88 6.77 22.91
CA GLY A 720 2.65 6.41 21.71
C GLY A 720 2.60 4.94 21.29
N ARG A 721 1.92 4.08 22.07
CA ARG A 721 1.74 2.65 21.75
C ARG A 721 0.93 2.41 20.46
N LYS A 722 -0.10 3.22 20.20
CA LYS A 722 -0.91 3.16 18.96
C LYS A 722 -0.60 4.36 18.08
N ASN A 723 0.14 4.15 16.99
CA ASN A 723 0.40 5.14 15.95
C ASN A 723 -0.43 4.78 14.70
N PRO A 724 -1.34 5.65 14.23
CA PRO A 724 -2.16 5.38 13.04
C PRO A 724 -1.35 5.01 11.79
N GLU A 725 -0.16 5.59 11.61
CA GLU A 725 0.70 5.27 10.47
C GLU A 725 1.29 3.85 10.58
N THR A 726 1.75 3.46 11.78
CA THR A 726 2.26 2.12 12.07
C THR A 726 1.15 1.07 11.95
N GLU A 727 -0.05 1.34 12.49
CA GLU A 727 -1.18 0.42 12.38
C GLU A 727 -1.61 0.23 10.91
N ARG A 728 -1.64 1.31 10.12
CA ARG A 728 -1.91 1.22 8.67
C ARG A 728 -0.85 0.40 7.94
N HIS A 729 0.43 0.62 8.24
CA HIS A 729 1.52 -0.16 7.66
C HIS A 729 1.40 -1.65 8.01
N ASN A 730 1.24 -1.97 9.28
CA ASN A 730 1.12 -3.34 9.76
C ASN A 730 -0.12 -4.03 9.18
N GLY A 731 -1.25 -3.33 9.07
CA GLY A 731 -2.46 -3.84 8.41
C GLY A 731 -2.24 -4.14 6.93
N MET A 732 -1.51 -3.28 6.20
CA MET A 732 -1.13 -3.55 4.80
C MET A 732 -0.23 -4.78 4.69
N VAL A 733 0.79 -4.91 5.53
CA VAL A 733 1.69 -6.08 5.56
C VAL A 733 0.91 -7.37 5.86
N LEU A 734 -0.02 -7.32 6.82
CA LEU A 734 -0.86 -8.46 7.17
C LEU A 734 -1.73 -8.87 5.98
N MET A 735 -2.43 -7.91 5.35
CA MET A 735 -3.31 -8.19 4.20
C MET A 735 -2.51 -8.72 3.02
N GLU A 736 -1.35 -8.12 2.72
CA GLU A 736 -0.46 -8.60 1.66
C GLU A 736 -0.14 -10.08 1.88
N ARG A 737 0.34 -10.46 3.07
CA ARG A 737 0.78 -11.83 3.38
C ARG A 737 -0.36 -12.85 3.50
N TRP A 738 -1.49 -12.44 4.07
CA TRP A 738 -2.46 -13.39 4.64
C TRP A 738 -3.87 -13.31 4.05
N ALA A 739 -4.23 -12.30 3.24
CA ALA A 739 -5.60 -12.14 2.76
C ALA A 739 -6.15 -13.40 2.06
N SER A 740 -5.31 -14.15 1.33
CA SER A 740 -5.72 -15.39 0.66
C SER A 740 -5.83 -16.62 1.56
N SER A 741 -5.29 -16.56 2.78
CA SER A 741 -5.26 -17.67 3.75
C SER A 741 -6.19 -17.44 4.94
N ILE A 742 -6.67 -16.22 5.14
CA ILE A 742 -7.61 -15.86 6.19
C ILE A 742 -9.00 -16.38 5.80
N VAL A 743 -9.66 -17.03 6.76
CA VAL A 743 -11.06 -17.41 6.64
C VAL A 743 -11.89 -16.44 7.48
N VAL A 744 -13.04 -16.01 6.98
CA VAL A 744 -14.02 -15.25 7.77
C VAL A 744 -14.70 -16.23 8.73
N ASP A 745 -14.63 -15.97 10.04
CA ASP A 745 -15.09 -16.89 11.10
C ASP A 745 -15.94 -16.21 12.19
N GLU A 746 -16.21 -14.92 12.08
CA GLU A 746 -16.94 -14.17 13.09
C GLU A 746 -18.35 -14.70 13.38
N ASP A 747 -19.07 -15.12 12.33
CA ASP A 747 -20.44 -15.60 12.45
C ASP A 747 -20.45 -17.04 13.00
N PHE A 748 -19.47 -17.87 12.62
CA PHE A 748 -19.29 -19.21 13.17
C PHE A 748 -19.20 -19.17 14.70
N HIS A 749 -18.38 -18.26 15.25
CA HIS A 749 -18.23 -18.11 16.69
C HIS A 749 -19.45 -17.45 17.35
N ALA A 750 -20.04 -16.42 16.74
CA ALA A 750 -21.23 -15.76 17.27
C ALA A 750 -22.43 -16.72 17.37
N ILE A 751 -22.71 -17.49 16.32
CA ILE A 751 -23.86 -18.40 16.23
C ILE A 751 -23.69 -19.57 17.19
N SER A 752 -22.46 -20.09 17.34
CA SER A 752 -22.12 -21.10 18.34
C SER A 752 -22.40 -20.63 19.77
N ALA A 753 -22.43 -19.32 20.00
CA ALA A 753 -22.78 -18.71 21.28
C ALA A 753 -24.27 -18.29 21.38
N GLY A 754 -25.09 -18.52 20.35
CA GLY A 754 -26.51 -18.16 20.32
C GLY A 754 -26.80 -16.75 19.80
N TYR A 755 -25.84 -16.12 19.11
CA TYR A 755 -25.95 -14.74 18.60
C TYR A 755 -25.80 -14.68 17.08
N ALA A 756 -26.45 -13.70 16.46
CA ALA A 756 -26.15 -13.22 15.12
C ALA A 756 -25.23 -11.99 15.22
N ASN A 757 -24.25 -11.89 14.33
CA ASN A 757 -23.38 -10.73 14.26
C ASN A 757 -23.85 -9.78 13.17
N ARG A 758 -24.53 -8.70 13.57
CA ARG A 758 -25.14 -7.71 12.67
C ARG A 758 -24.38 -6.40 12.70
N TYR A 759 -24.32 -5.72 11.57
CA TYR A 759 -23.60 -4.46 11.46
C TYR A 759 -24.54 -3.26 11.51
N HIS A 760 -24.16 -2.26 12.30
CA HIS A 760 -24.88 -1.00 12.44
C HIS A 760 -23.93 0.17 12.23
N PHE A 761 -24.41 1.24 11.61
CA PHE A 761 -23.67 2.50 11.56
C PHE A 761 -23.80 3.22 12.91
N ARG A 762 -22.66 3.47 13.56
CA ARG A 762 -22.56 4.28 14.79
C ARG A 762 -21.36 5.20 14.66
N ASP A 763 -21.56 6.49 14.96
CA ASP A 763 -20.52 7.53 14.88
C ASP A 763 -19.78 7.56 13.52
N GLY A 764 -20.52 7.35 12.42
CA GLY A 764 -19.96 7.33 11.06
C GLY A 764 -19.16 6.07 10.71
N MET A 765 -19.11 5.06 11.58
CA MET A 765 -18.41 3.79 11.33
C MET A 765 -19.37 2.60 11.37
N LEU A 766 -19.15 1.64 10.48
CA LEU A 766 -19.88 0.37 10.48
C LEU A 766 -19.28 -0.54 11.57
N GLN A 767 -20.07 -0.86 12.60
CA GLN A 767 -19.62 -1.63 13.75
C GLN A 767 -20.45 -2.91 13.95
N PRO A 768 -19.80 -4.06 14.26
CA PRO A 768 -20.51 -5.29 14.57
C PRO A 768 -21.19 -5.19 15.94
N THR A 769 -22.40 -5.73 16.04
CA THR A 769 -23.17 -5.91 17.28
C THR A 769 -23.67 -7.34 17.34
N LEU A 770 -23.43 -8.00 18.48
CA LEU A 770 -23.97 -9.33 18.74
C LEU A 770 -25.40 -9.21 19.24
N GLU A 771 -26.33 -9.80 18.50
CA GLU A 771 -27.75 -9.83 18.82
C GLU A 771 -28.20 -11.26 19.05
N ALA A 772 -29.06 -11.50 20.04
CA ALA A 772 -29.62 -12.84 20.25
C ALA A 772 -30.40 -13.29 19.00
N LEU A 773 -30.30 -14.58 18.65
CA LEU A 773 -31.12 -15.15 17.58
C LEU A 773 -32.61 -15.08 17.98
N GLN A 774 -33.43 -14.51 17.10
CA GLN A 774 -34.79 -14.05 17.47
C GLN A 774 -35.86 -15.13 17.34
N SER A 775 -35.62 -16.16 16.52
CA SER A 775 -36.60 -17.23 16.25
C SER A 775 -35.94 -18.51 15.73
N ASP A 776 -36.70 -19.61 15.67
CA ASP A 776 -36.26 -20.86 15.05
C ASP A 776 -35.91 -20.68 13.56
N MET A 777 -36.64 -19.81 12.86
CA MET A 777 -36.37 -19.51 11.45
C MET A 777 -35.06 -18.74 11.29
N ASP A 778 -34.86 -17.69 12.09
CA ASP A 778 -33.61 -16.90 12.13
C ASP A 778 -32.41 -17.81 12.48
N THR A 779 -32.59 -18.69 13.47
CA THR A 779 -31.58 -19.69 13.85
C THR A 779 -31.23 -20.62 12.69
N ARG A 780 -32.22 -21.13 11.95
CA ARG A 780 -31.99 -22.02 10.79
C ARG A 780 -31.27 -21.29 9.65
N SER A 781 -31.62 -20.04 9.37
CA SER A 781 -30.95 -19.27 8.31
C SER A 781 -29.50 -18.97 8.67
N TRP A 782 -29.23 -18.51 9.90
CA TRP A 782 -27.87 -18.24 10.35
C TRP A 782 -27.01 -19.51 10.44
N LYS A 783 -27.58 -20.66 10.83
CA LYS A 783 -26.85 -21.94 10.81
C LYS A 783 -26.24 -22.28 9.45
N ARG A 784 -26.83 -21.83 8.33
CA ARG A 784 -26.20 -22.01 7.01
C ARG A 784 -24.90 -21.20 6.87
N VAL A 785 -24.90 -19.96 7.36
CA VAL A 785 -23.70 -19.11 7.42
C VAL A 785 -22.62 -19.79 8.27
N GLN A 786 -23.00 -20.29 9.45
CA GLN A 786 -22.12 -21.05 10.33
C GLN A 786 -21.51 -22.26 9.63
N GLN A 787 -22.33 -23.09 8.97
CA GLN A 787 -21.87 -24.28 8.25
C GLN A 787 -20.88 -23.94 7.14
N VAL A 788 -21.12 -22.87 6.37
CA VAL A 788 -20.19 -22.41 5.34
C VAL A 788 -18.85 -21.99 5.95
N GLN A 789 -18.85 -21.15 6.99
CA GLN A 789 -17.61 -20.72 7.63
C GLN A 789 -16.87 -21.91 8.28
N GLU A 790 -17.59 -22.87 8.85
CA GLU A 790 -17.01 -24.10 9.39
C GLU A 790 -16.33 -24.95 8.31
N LEU A 791 -16.97 -25.15 7.15
CA LEU A 791 -16.38 -25.88 6.03
C LEU A 791 -15.12 -25.17 5.51
N LEU A 792 -15.15 -23.84 5.39
CA LEU A 792 -13.97 -23.05 4.98
C LEU A 792 -12.81 -23.18 5.98
N LEU A 793 -13.10 -23.19 7.29
CA LEU A 793 -12.10 -23.39 8.34
C LEU A 793 -11.48 -24.80 8.28
N ARG A 794 -12.29 -25.85 8.08
CA ARG A 794 -11.77 -27.22 7.93
C ARG A 794 -10.89 -27.36 6.69
N GLN A 795 -11.33 -26.80 5.55
CA GLN A 795 -10.55 -26.82 4.31
C GLN A 795 -9.19 -26.13 4.45
N ARG A 796 -9.10 -25.06 5.26
CA ARG A 796 -7.83 -24.40 5.56
C ARG A 796 -6.83 -25.34 6.25
N GLN A 797 -7.31 -26.28 7.08
CA GLN A 797 -6.45 -27.22 7.82
C GLN A 797 -5.89 -28.33 6.90
N ASP A 798 -6.61 -28.69 5.84
CA ASP A 798 -6.22 -29.72 4.86
C ASP A 798 -5.39 -29.17 3.68
N ALA A 799 -4.33 -28.42 3.98
CA ALA A 799 -3.46 -27.73 3.00
C ALA A 799 -2.82 -28.61 1.89
N THR A 800 -2.99 -29.94 1.97
CA THR A 800 -2.49 -30.91 0.97
C THR A 800 -3.51 -31.27 -0.11
N GLN A 801 -4.79 -30.92 0.04
CA GLN A 801 -5.85 -31.22 -0.93
C GLN A 801 -6.78 -30.00 -1.10
N GLY A 802 -6.38 -29.02 -1.91
CA GLY A 802 -7.27 -27.90 -2.25
C GLY A 802 -8.65 -28.37 -2.75
N LEU A 803 -9.71 -27.59 -2.54
CA LEU A 803 -11.13 -27.79 -2.93
C LEU A 803 -11.45 -29.12 -3.67
N LYS A 804 -11.37 -30.26 -2.98
CA LYS A 804 -11.69 -31.57 -3.57
C LYS A 804 -12.42 -32.42 -2.54
N GLY A 805 -13.55 -33.02 -2.96
CA GLY A 805 -14.22 -34.07 -2.17
C GLY A 805 -15.62 -33.72 -1.71
N GLN A 806 -15.94 -34.10 -0.47
CA GLN A 806 -17.28 -33.96 0.11
C GLN A 806 -17.57 -32.51 0.53
N ASP A 807 -16.61 -31.86 1.18
CA ASP A 807 -16.78 -30.50 1.72
C ASP A 807 -17.02 -29.44 0.63
N ASP A 808 -16.34 -29.53 -0.52
CA ASP A 808 -16.62 -28.62 -1.66
C ASP A 808 -18.04 -28.84 -2.22
N ARG A 809 -18.53 -30.08 -2.27
CA ARG A 809 -19.91 -30.37 -2.69
C ARG A 809 -20.94 -29.81 -1.72
N GLU A 810 -20.70 -29.96 -0.41
CA GLU A 810 -21.57 -29.43 0.63
C GLU A 810 -21.58 -27.90 0.63
N LEU A 811 -20.40 -27.27 0.51
CA LEU A 811 -20.24 -25.82 0.38
C LEU A 811 -21.03 -25.27 -0.81
N ARG A 812 -20.87 -25.89 -1.99
CA ARG A 812 -21.61 -25.50 -3.21
C ARG A 812 -23.12 -25.70 -3.06
N ALA A 813 -23.56 -26.77 -2.39
CA ALA A 813 -24.98 -27.01 -2.12
C ALA A 813 -25.56 -25.91 -1.23
N LEU A 814 -24.91 -25.58 -0.11
CA LEU A 814 -25.34 -24.52 0.80
C LEU A 814 -25.43 -23.14 0.11
N LEU A 815 -24.47 -22.82 -0.76
CA LEU A 815 -24.45 -21.58 -1.53
C LEU A 815 -25.52 -21.55 -2.64
N SER A 816 -25.95 -22.71 -3.15
CA SER A 816 -27.04 -22.79 -4.11
C SER A 816 -28.42 -22.56 -3.49
N GLU A 817 -28.57 -22.81 -2.19
CA GLU A 817 -29.78 -22.53 -1.40
C GLU A 817 -29.87 -21.05 -0.95
N TYR A 818 -29.40 -20.12 -1.77
CA TYR A 818 -29.27 -18.69 -1.43
C TYR A 818 -30.55 -18.04 -0.92
N ARG A 819 -31.74 -18.61 -1.15
CA ARG A 819 -33.04 -18.12 -0.64
C ARG A 819 -33.26 -18.37 0.84
N GLU A 820 -32.57 -19.36 1.40
CA GLU A 820 -32.74 -19.82 2.77
C GLU A 820 -31.76 -19.15 3.76
N TRP A 821 -30.92 -18.26 3.25
CA TRP A 821 -29.94 -17.47 4.01
C TRP A 821 -30.60 -16.28 4.74
N PRO A 822 -29.99 -15.74 5.80
CA PRO A 822 -30.58 -14.64 6.55
C PRO A 822 -30.73 -13.38 5.68
N GLU A 823 -31.74 -12.57 5.98
CA GLU A 823 -31.94 -11.24 5.37
C GLU A 823 -30.99 -10.22 6.01
N ASP A 824 -29.68 -10.41 5.81
CA ASP A 824 -28.63 -9.53 6.31
C ASP A 824 -27.72 -9.09 5.16
N GLY A 825 -27.61 -7.77 4.94
CA GLY A 825 -26.92 -7.23 3.77
C GLY A 825 -25.44 -7.57 3.71
N GLU A 826 -24.73 -7.55 4.84
CA GLU A 826 -23.30 -7.88 4.85
C GLU A 826 -23.07 -9.37 4.60
N VAL A 827 -23.91 -10.23 5.19
CA VAL A 827 -23.84 -11.68 4.94
C VAL A 827 -24.13 -12.00 3.47
N LEU A 828 -25.17 -11.39 2.89
CA LEU A 828 -25.53 -11.63 1.48
C LEU A 828 -24.42 -11.14 0.54
N ARG A 829 -23.82 -9.97 0.79
CA ARG A 829 -22.65 -9.47 0.03
C ARG A 829 -21.44 -10.38 0.15
N TRP A 830 -21.14 -10.87 1.35
CA TRP A 830 -20.04 -11.81 1.59
C TRP A 830 -20.28 -13.13 0.84
N ALA A 831 -21.48 -13.69 0.92
CA ALA A 831 -21.84 -14.92 0.23
C ALA A 831 -21.77 -14.76 -1.29
N ALA A 832 -22.19 -13.62 -1.84
CA ALA A 832 -22.07 -13.32 -3.26
C ALA A 832 -20.60 -13.31 -3.73
N LYS A 833 -19.71 -12.63 -2.98
CA LYS A 833 -18.26 -12.61 -3.26
C LYS A 833 -17.63 -14.00 -3.14
N LEU A 834 -18.10 -14.82 -2.20
CA LEU A 834 -17.67 -16.22 -2.07
C LEU A 834 -18.15 -17.07 -3.26
N CYS A 835 -19.38 -16.89 -3.72
CA CYS A 835 -19.86 -17.53 -4.95
C CYS A 835 -19.02 -17.10 -6.16
N GLN A 836 -18.65 -15.83 -6.26
CA GLN A 836 -17.79 -15.30 -7.33
C GLN A 836 -16.42 -16.01 -7.34
N SER A 837 -15.76 -16.15 -6.18
CA SER A 837 -14.46 -16.83 -6.10
C SER A 837 -14.55 -18.33 -6.44
N LEU A 838 -15.69 -18.97 -6.16
CA LEU A 838 -15.99 -20.36 -6.46
C LEU A 838 -16.61 -20.59 -7.86
N GLN A 839 -16.80 -19.52 -8.63
CA GLN A 839 -17.43 -19.51 -9.96
C GLN A 839 -18.86 -20.08 -9.97
N LEU A 840 -19.64 -19.78 -8.93
CA LEU A 840 -21.04 -20.19 -8.77
C LEU A 840 -22.00 -19.09 -9.25
N LEU A 841 -22.16 -18.95 -10.56
CA LEU A 841 -22.92 -17.85 -11.18
C LEU A 841 -24.36 -17.70 -10.66
N ASP A 842 -25.10 -18.81 -10.51
CA ASP A 842 -26.48 -18.76 -10.03
C ASP A 842 -26.58 -18.32 -8.57
N GLY A 843 -25.66 -18.80 -7.73
CA GLY A 843 -25.55 -18.38 -6.34
C GLY A 843 -25.16 -16.91 -6.24
N GLU A 844 -24.15 -16.48 -6.98
CA GLU A 844 -23.68 -15.09 -7.03
C GLU A 844 -24.82 -14.13 -7.43
N ARG A 845 -25.50 -14.40 -8.56
CA ARG A 845 -26.64 -13.60 -9.03
C ARG A 845 -27.79 -13.64 -8.02
N GLY A 846 -28.05 -14.79 -7.42
CA GLY A 846 -29.08 -14.99 -6.40
C GLY A 846 -28.84 -14.12 -5.16
N PHE A 847 -27.63 -14.14 -4.61
CA PHE A 847 -27.26 -13.33 -3.44
C PHE A 847 -27.30 -11.83 -3.74
N TRP A 848 -26.75 -11.37 -4.87
CA TRP A 848 -26.82 -9.95 -5.23
C TRP A 848 -28.27 -9.44 -5.40
N LYS A 849 -29.15 -10.25 -5.99
CA LYS A 849 -30.59 -9.92 -6.08
C LYS A 849 -31.25 -9.84 -4.72
N ARG A 850 -30.88 -10.74 -3.79
CA ARG A 850 -31.38 -10.68 -2.41
C ARG A 850 -30.86 -9.44 -1.68
N THR A 851 -29.61 -9.01 -1.90
CA THR A 851 -29.10 -7.74 -1.37
C THR A 851 -29.97 -6.57 -1.83
N LEU A 852 -30.41 -6.54 -3.09
CA LEU A 852 -31.33 -5.49 -3.58
C LEU A 852 -32.77 -5.60 -3.04
N SER A 853 -33.19 -6.79 -2.60
CA SER A 853 -34.53 -6.98 -2.03
C SER A 853 -34.68 -6.42 -0.62
N ILE A 854 -33.57 -6.27 0.10
CA ILE A 854 -33.55 -5.71 1.47
C ILE A 854 -33.29 -4.19 1.46
N GLY A 855 -32.70 -3.65 0.41
CA GLY A 855 -32.40 -2.22 0.27
C GLY A 855 -31.59 -1.91 -0.98
N GLU A 856 -31.60 -0.66 -1.42
CA GLU A 856 -30.83 -0.24 -2.60
C GLU A 856 -29.32 -0.32 -2.30
N ASP A 857 -28.55 -0.92 -3.20
CA ASP A 857 -27.11 -1.15 -3.02
C ASP A 857 -26.36 -0.94 -4.36
N ARG A 858 -25.48 0.08 -4.38
CA ARG A 858 -24.68 0.45 -5.56
C ARG A 858 -23.80 -0.71 -6.05
N ALA A 859 -23.12 -1.41 -5.14
CA ALA A 859 -22.23 -2.51 -5.48
C ALA A 859 -23.00 -3.70 -6.06
N ALA A 860 -24.17 -4.01 -5.51
CA ALA A 860 -25.05 -5.06 -6.03
C ALA A 860 -25.55 -4.72 -7.45
N ARG A 861 -25.96 -3.47 -7.71
CA ARG A 861 -26.33 -3.00 -9.06
C ARG A 861 -25.18 -3.16 -10.04
N GLU A 862 -23.98 -2.73 -9.66
CA GLU A 862 -22.79 -2.84 -10.52
C GLU A 862 -22.45 -4.30 -10.85
N GLN A 863 -22.47 -5.20 -9.86
CA GLN A 863 -22.16 -6.62 -10.08
C GLN A 863 -23.24 -7.33 -10.90
N LEU A 864 -24.52 -7.06 -10.65
CA LEU A 864 -25.61 -7.62 -11.47
C LEU A 864 -25.56 -7.13 -12.91
N ALA A 865 -25.22 -5.87 -13.16
CA ALA A 865 -24.97 -5.35 -14.50
C ALA A 865 -23.84 -6.11 -15.20
N LYS A 866 -22.71 -6.36 -14.52
CA LYS A 866 -21.60 -7.17 -15.07
C LYS A 866 -22.04 -8.59 -15.41
N LEU A 867 -22.76 -9.25 -14.51
CA LEU A 867 -23.27 -10.61 -14.72
C LEU A 867 -24.23 -10.67 -15.92
N ALA A 868 -25.15 -9.71 -16.02
CA ALA A 868 -26.09 -9.60 -17.14
C ALA A 868 -25.39 -9.38 -18.48
N LEU A 869 -24.41 -8.46 -18.53
CA LEU A 869 -23.59 -8.20 -19.74
C LEU A 869 -22.78 -9.43 -20.17
N ASN A 870 -22.29 -10.23 -19.22
CA ASN A 870 -21.52 -11.45 -19.52
C ASN A 870 -22.38 -12.54 -20.17
N VAL A 871 -23.66 -12.64 -19.81
CA VAL A 871 -24.62 -13.58 -20.43
C VAL A 871 -25.44 -12.94 -21.55
N ASN A 872 -25.10 -11.72 -21.96
CA ASN A 872 -25.77 -10.94 -23.00
C ASN A 872 -27.28 -10.69 -22.71
N ASP A 873 -27.65 -10.58 -21.43
CA ASP A 873 -28.97 -10.11 -20.98
C ASP A 873 -28.98 -8.59 -20.94
N LEU A 874 -29.12 -7.97 -22.12
CA LEU A 874 -29.01 -6.52 -22.28
C LEU A 874 -30.14 -5.77 -21.56
N SER A 875 -31.29 -6.41 -21.33
CA SER A 875 -32.42 -5.79 -20.62
C SER A 875 -32.08 -5.63 -19.13
N GLU A 876 -31.68 -6.73 -18.47
CA GLU A 876 -31.30 -6.68 -17.05
C GLU A 876 -30.08 -5.76 -16.84
N ALA A 877 -29.10 -5.81 -17.75
CA ALA A 877 -27.96 -4.90 -17.71
C ALA A 877 -28.40 -3.43 -17.81
N THR A 878 -29.34 -3.11 -18.71
CA THR A 878 -29.89 -1.76 -18.85
C THR A 878 -30.54 -1.28 -17.55
N ASP A 879 -31.38 -2.11 -16.94
CA ASP A 879 -32.11 -1.75 -15.72
C ASP A 879 -31.15 -1.42 -14.57
N HIS A 880 -30.11 -2.25 -14.37
CA HIS A 880 -29.12 -2.01 -13.31
C HIS A 880 -28.22 -0.81 -13.58
N ILE A 881 -27.75 -0.63 -14.82
CA ILE A 881 -26.90 0.50 -15.21
C ILE A 881 -27.67 1.82 -15.09
N GLN A 882 -28.93 1.86 -15.53
CA GLN A 882 -29.76 3.05 -15.40
C GLN A 882 -30.04 3.39 -13.94
N ALA A 883 -30.40 2.41 -13.11
CA ALA A 883 -30.60 2.64 -11.68
C ALA A 883 -29.32 3.19 -11.00
N LEU A 884 -28.15 2.62 -11.33
CA LEU A 884 -26.86 3.06 -10.81
C LEU A 884 -26.55 4.52 -11.20
N LEU A 885 -26.74 4.88 -12.47
CA LEU A 885 -26.48 6.23 -12.98
C LEU A 885 -27.55 7.26 -12.61
N GLN A 886 -28.77 6.83 -12.32
CA GLN A 886 -29.81 7.70 -11.75
C GLN A 886 -29.47 8.07 -10.30
N PHE A 887 -28.97 7.09 -9.54
CA PHE A 887 -28.59 7.31 -8.15
C PHE A 887 -27.29 8.10 -8.02
N ASP A 888 -26.30 7.83 -8.88
CA ASP A 888 -25.04 8.58 -8.95
C ASP A 888 -24.67 8.86 -10.41
N PRO A 889 -25.08 10.03 -10.95
CA PRO A 889 -24.73 10.44 -12.32
C PRO A 889 -23.22 10.60 -12.56
N GLY A 890 -22.43 10.70 -11.48
CA GLY A 890 -20.98 10.77 -11.50
C GLY A 890 -20.29 9.40 -11.44
N ASN A 891 -21.04 8.30 -11.42
CA ASN A 891 -20.47 6.97 -11.24
C ASN A 891 -19.65 6.52 -12.47
N GLY A 892 -18.32 6.58 -12.38
CA GLY A 892 -17.42 6.19 -13.47
C GLY A 892 -17.60 4.73 -13.91
N ALA A 893 -17.80 3.80 -12.97
CA ALA A 893 -18.06 2.39 -13.27
C ALA A 893 -19.39 2.20 -14.02
N GLY A 894 -20.43 2.92 -13.64
CA GLY A 894 -21.73 2.93 -14.35
C GLY A 894 -21.61 3.39 -15.79
N HIS A 895 -20.87 4.49 -16.05
CA HIS A 895 -20.63 4.98 -17.42
C HIS A 895 -19.78 4.01 -18.24
N TRP A 896 -18.85 3.29 -17.60
CA TRP A 896 -18.06 2.26 -18.26
C TRP A 896 -18.92 1.06 -18.67
N LEU A 897 -19.77 0.55 -17.76
CA LEU A 897 -20.71 -0.53 -18.06
C LEU A 897 -21.73 -0.13 -19.13
N GLN A 898 -22.22 1.11 -19.09
CA GLN A 898 -23.08 1.66 -20.14
C GLN A 898 -22.38 1.66 -21.50
N GLY A 899 -21.08 1.96 -21.54
CA GLY A 899 -20.29 1.86 -22.77
C GLY A 899 -20.25 0.44 -23.33
N ILE A 900 -20.07 -0.58 -22.48
CA ILE A 900 -20.07 -2.00 -22.87
C ILE A 900 -21.45 -2.41 -23.40
N LEU A 901 -22.52 -2.07 -22.68
CA LEU A 901 -23.91 -2.30 -23.08
C LEU A 901 -24.19 -1.74 -24.48
N LEU A 902 -23.78 -0.50 -24.72
CA LEU A 902 -23.96 0.19 -26.00
C LEU A 902 -23.14 -0.45 -27.11
N MET A 903 -21.91 -0.90 -26.82
CA MET A 903 -21.11 -1.67 -27.79
C MET A 903 -21.79 -3.00 -28.17
N GLN A 904 -22.27 -3.77 -27.19
CA GLN A 904 -22.99 -5.03 -27.44
C GLN A 904 -24.29 -4.78 -28.22
N SER A 905 -24.91 -3.60 -28.02
CA SER A 905 -26.09 -3.14 -28.77
C SER A 905 -25.76 -2.49 -30.12
N GLN A 906 -24.51 -2.55 -30.58
CA GLN A 906 -24.02 -1.96 -31.84
C GLN A 906 -24.17 -0.42 -31.95
N GLN A 907 -24.21 0.28 -30.82
CA GLN A 907 -24.29 1.74 -30.71
C GLN A 907 -22.90 2.34 -30.41
N CYS A 908 -21.97 2.20 -31.36
CA CYS A 908 -20.56 2.54 -31.14
C CYS A 908 -20.28 4.02 -30.83
N ALA A 909 -21.08 4.95 -31.38
CA ALA A 909 -20.89 6.38 -31.17
C ALA A 909 -21.30 6.80 -29.74
N GLU A 910 -22.40 6.25 -29.25
CA GLU A 910 -22.91 6.39 -27.89
C GLU A 910 -21.93 5.75 -26.91
N ALA A 911 -21.44 4.54 -27.21
CA ALA A 911 -20.46 3.86 -26.38
C ALA A 911 -19.18 4.68 -26.19
N ALA A 912 -18.65 5.28 -27.26
CA ALA A 912 -17.49 6.16 -27.20
C ALA A 912 -17.74 7.45 -26.38
N ARG A 913 -18.98 7.94 -26.31
CA ARG A 913 -19.36 9.04 -25.40
C ARG A 913 -19.37 8.56 -23.95
N SER A 914 -19.95 7.39 -23.70
CA SER A 914 -20.02 6.77 -22.38
C SER A 914 -18.64 6.50 -21.78
N PHE A 915 -17.72 5.88 -22.53
CA PHE A 915 -16.35 5.65 -22.05
C PHE A 915 -15.57 6.95 -21.79
N ARG A 916 -15.79 7.99 -22.60
CA ARG A 916 -15.20 9.32 -22.32
C ARG A 916 -15.74 9.92 -21.04
N ARG A 917 -17.04 9.74 -20.76
CA ARG A 917 -17.64 10.19 -19.51
C ARG A 917 -17.08 9.40 -18.32
N ALA A 918 -16.95 8.08 -18.46
CA ALA A 918 -16.34 7.21 -17.45
C ALA A 918 -14.89 7.61 -17.08
N LEU A 919 -14.13 8.19 -18.02
CA LEU A 919 -12.77 8.68 -17.77
C LEU A 919 -12.73 10.08 -17.13
N GLN A 920 -13.82 10.85 -17.26
CA GLN A 920 -13.96 12.19 -16.68
C GLN A 920 -14.45 12.16 -15.24
N CYS A 921 -15.31 11.19 -14.95
CA CYS A 921 -15.69 10.76 -13.61
C CYS A 921 -14.50 10.07 -12.94
#